data_AF-A0AAJ5NJP2-F1
#
_entry.id   AF-A0AAJ5NJP2-F1
#
_cell.length_a   1.000
_cell.length_b   1.000
_cell.length_c   1.000
_cell.angle_alpha   90.00
_cell.angle_beta   90.00
_cell.angle_gamma   90.00
#
_symmetry.space_group_name_H-M   'P 1'
#
loop_
_entity.id
_entity.type
_entity.pdbx_description
1 polymer ?
#
loop_
_entity_poly.entity_id
_entity_poly.type
_entity_poly.pdbx_seq_one_letter_code
_entity_poly.pdbx_strand_id
1 'polypeptide(L)'
;MANILKTIIENDKGELRKLEKMADKVLAYEDEMAALSDEELQAKTEEFKKRYADGETLDQLLFEAFAVVREGAKRVLGLFPYKVQVMGGIVLHHGDVPEMRTGEGKTLTATMPVYLNALAGKGVHVVTVNEYLTERDATEMGELYSWLGLSVGINLAAKSPSEKKEAYACDITYSTNAEIGFDYLRDNMVVRAENMVQRPLNYALVDEVDSILIDEARTPLIVSGPVSSDTNQLYHMADHYVKSLDKDDYIIDVQSKTIGLSDSGIDKAESYFKLDNLYDIENVALTHFIDNALRANYIMLLDIDYVVSEDQEILIVDQFTGRTMEGRRYSDGLHQAIEAKEGVPIQEETKTSASITYQNLFRMYKKLSGMTGTAKTEEEEFRETYNIRVIPIPTNRPVARIDHSDLLYPSIDSKFKAVVQDVKERHEKGQPVLVGTVAVETSDYISKKLVEAGVPHEVLNAKNHYKEAQIIMNAGQRGAVTIATNMAGRGTDIKLGEGVRELGGLCVIGTERHESRRIDNQLRGRSGRQGDPGESQFYLSLEDELMRRFGSERIKALLDRMNLSDEDSVIKSGMLTRQVEAAQKRVEGNNYDTRKQVLQYDDVMREQREIIYAERHDVITADRDLSPEIQAMIKRTINRIVDGSSHSDQDEKIEAILNFAKYNLVSEDSISDSDLEGKSDQEIKDYLFERALEVYDSQIAKLRDEEAVREFQKVLILRVVDSKWTDHIDALDQLRNAVGLRGYAQNNPVVEYQAESFRMFNDMIGSIEFDVTRLMMKAQIHEQERPRTERAISTTATRNISAKAPNMPENTDLSNVKRNDPCPCGSGKKFKNCHGRKK
;
A
#
# COMPACT_ATOMS: atom_id res chain seq x y z
N MET A 1 -0.24 16.48 -36.62
CA MET A 1 0.80 17.54 -36.61
C MET A 1 1.01 17.93 -35.16
N ALA A 2 2.18 17.64 -34.59
CA ALA A 2 2.49 17.96 -33.20
C ALA A 2 2.39 19.48 -32.99
N ASN A 3 1.69 19.88 -31.93
CA ASN A 3 1.35 21.26 -31.61
C ASN A 3 2.65 22.06 -31.39
N ILE A 4 3.08 22.88 -32.37
CA ILE A 4 4.32 23.66 -32.33
C ILE A 4 4.38 24.56 -31.07
N LEU A 5 3.22 25.02 -30.59
CA LEU A 5 3.07 25.74 -29.32
C LEU A 5 3.43 24.88 -28.09
N LYS A 6 3.06 23.60 -28.07
CA LYS A 6 3.40 22.68 -26.97
C LYS A 6 4.90 22.44 -26.91
N THR A 7 5.57 22.27 -28.06
CA THR A 7 7.03 22.09 -28.15
C THR A 7 7.83 23.35 -27.79
N ILE A 8 7.24 24.54 -27.94
CA ILE A 8 7.86 25.81 -27.55
C ILE A 8 7.69 26.07 -26.04
N ILE A 9 6.55 25.68 -25.47
CA ILE A 9 6.23 25.86 -24.04
C ILE A 9 6.90 24.77 -23.17
N GLU A 10 6.90 23.51 -23.62
CA GLU A 10 7.54 22.36 -22.97
C GLU A 10 8.94 22.12 -23.59
N ASN A 11 9.85 23.08 -23.38
CA ASN A 11 11.21 23.00 -23.90
C ASN A 11 12.18 22.50 -22.81
N ASP A 12 12.43 21.19 -22.79
CA ASP A 12 13.39 20.55 -21.87
C ASP A 12 14.77 21.24 -21.88
N LYS A 13 15.23 21.75 -23.03
CA LYS A 13 16.51 22.48 -23.12
C LYS A 13 16.47 23.84 -22.42
N GLY A 14 15.31 24.49 -22.42
CA GLY A 14 15.08 25.75 -21.73
C GLY A 14 15.10 25.56 -20.21
N GLU A 15 14.41 24.52 -19.73
CA GLU A 15 14.41 24.14 -18.31
C GLU A 15 15.80 23.74 -17.83
N LEU A 16 16.53 22.93 -18.60
CA LEU A 16 17.92 22.57 -18.28
C LEU A 16 18.83 23.78 -18.16
N ARG A 17 18.74 24.75 -19.07
CA ARG A 17 19.53 26.00 -18.98
C ARG A 17 19.19 26.83 -17.75
N LYS A 18 17.93 26.83 -17.30
CA LYS A 18 17.53 27.50 -16.05
C LYS A 18 18.14 26.78 -14.85
N LEU A 19 18.04 25.45 -14.81
CA LEU A 19 18.61 24.61 -13.75
C LEU A 19 20.13 24.74 -13.68
N GLU A 20 20.83 24.77 -14.82
CA GLU A 20 22.27 25.01 -14.87
C GLU A 20 22.65 26.34 -14.23
N LYS A 21 21.93 27.42 -14.57
CA LYS A 21 22.16 28.75 -13.96
C LYS A 21 21.88 28.77 -12.46
N MET A 22 20.88 28.02 -12.00
CA MET A 22 20.58 27.90 -10.58
C MET A 22 21.67 27.11 -9.85
N ALA A 23 22.14 26.00 -10.43
CA ALA A 23 23.26 25.24 -9.90
C ALA A 23 24.54 26.08 -9.85
N ASP A 24 24.81 26.92 -10.86
CA ASP A 24 25.95 27.83 -10.86
C ASP A 24 25.92 28.83 -9.69
N LYS A 25 24.74 29.25 -9.23
CA LYS A 25 24.61 30.09 -8.02
C LYS A 25 25.00 29.33 -6.75
N VAL A 26 24.65 28.05 -6.64
CA VAL A 26 25.08 27.20 -5.52
C VAL A 26 26.60 27.05 -5.52
N LEU A 27 27.17 26.77 -6.69
CA LEU A 27 28.63 26.61 -6.85
C LEU A 27 29.39 27.91 -6.55
N ALA A 28 28.78 29.07 -6.74
CA ALA A 28 29.43 30.36 -6.41
C ALA A 28 29.71 30.55 -4.91
N TYR A 29 29.03 29.83 -4.02
CA TYR A 29 29.28 29.84 -2.57
C TYR A 29 30.39 28.87 -2.13
N GLU A 30 30.98 28.09 -3.05
CA GLU A 30 31.92 27.01 -2.71
C GLU A 30 33.13 27.50 -1.92
N ASP A 31 33.77 28.59 -2.35
CA ASP A 31 34.94 29.16 -1.65
C ASP A 31 34.58 29.74 -0.29
N GLU A 32 33.37 30.34 -0.16
CA GLU A 32 32.88 30.89 1.10
C GLU A 32 32.64 29.78 2.12
N MET A 33 31.92 28.72 1.74
CA MET A 33 31.63 27.59 2.63
C MET A 33 32.89 26.81 2.99
N ALA A 34 33.83 26.67 2.05
CA ALA A 34 35.11 26.01 2.30
C ALA A 34 35.99 26.76 3.32
N ALA A 35 35.84 28.09 3.43
CA ALA A 35 36.61 28.91 4.37
C ALA A 35 36.11 28.83 5.81
N LEU A 36 34.85 28.41 6.04
CA LEU A 36 34.24 28.32 7.37
C LEU A 36 34.84 27.16 8.20
N SER A 37 34.93 27.35 9.52
CA SER A 37 35.18 26.25 10.45
C SER A 37 34.01 25.27 10.51
N ASP A 38 34.20 24.11 11.12
CA ASP A 38 33.11 23.15 11.32
C ASP A 38 31.98 23.76 12.16
N GLU A 39 32.33 24.45 13.25
CA GLU A 39 31.36 25.11 14.12
C GLU A 39 30.59 26.24 13.39
N GLU A 40 31.28 27.01 12.55
CA GLU A 40 30.66 28.07 11.75
C GLU A 40 29.71 27.49 10.70
N LEU A 41 30.09 26.38 10.05
CA LEU A 41 29.24 25.74 9.06
C LEU A 41 28.00 25.07 9.70
N GLN A 42 28.15 24.48 10.88
CA GLN A 42 27.03 23.94 11.66
C GLN A 42 26.09 25.05 12.16
N ALA A 43 26.65 26.20 12.57
CA ALA A 43 25.86 27.35 13.02
C ALA A 43 24.95 27.92 11.92
N LYS A 44 25.24 27.66 10.64
CA LYS A 44 24.35 28.04 9.52
C LYS A 44 22.95 27.45 9.64
N THR A 45 22.78 26.27 10.23
CA THR A 45 21.45 25.68 10.41
C THR A 45 20.55 26.55 11.28
N GLU A 46 21.05 27.05 12.42
CA GLU A 46 20.28 27.93 13.30
C GLU A 46 20.11 29.33 12.67
N GLU A 47 21.09 29.81 11.89
CA GLU A 47 20.95 31.02 11.09
C GLU A 47 19.78 30.91 10.10
N PHE A 48 19.71 29.81 9.34
CA PHE A 48 18.65 29.60 8.35
C PHE A 48 17.28 29.39 8.99
N LYS A 49 17.18 28.63 10.10
CA LYS A 49 15.93 28.50 10.85
C LYS A 49 15.41 29.85 11.32
N LYS A 50 16.31 30.71 11.81
CA LYS A 50 15.96 32.08 12.23
C LYS A 50 15.49 32.93 11.04
N ARG A 51 16.23 32.94 9.93
CA ARG A 51 15.86 33.66 8.70
C ARG A 51 14.51 33.20 8.14
N TYR A 52 14.24 31.90 8.18
CA TYR A 52 12.93 31.34 7.82
C TYR A 52 11.81 31.81 8.76
N ALA A 53 12.06 31.82 10.07
CA ALA A 53 11.13 32.35 11.06
C ALA A 53 10.89 33.87 10.90
N ASP A 54 11.89 34.62 10.46
CA ASP A 54 11.82 36.06 10.15
C ASP A 54 11.10 36.36 8.81
N GLY A 55 10.68 35.32 8.07
CA GLY A 55 9.82 35.43 6.88
C GLY A 55 10.49 35.14 5.54
N GLU A 56 11.78 34.78 5.52
CA GLU A 56 12.45 34.34 4.29
C GLU A 56 11.92 32.97 3.83
N THR A 57 11.74 32.81 2.52
CA THR A 57 11.24 31.55 1.94
C THR A 57 12.36 30.51 1.75
N LEU A 58 12.00 29.23 1.71
CA LEU A 58 12.98 28.16 1.44
C LEU A 58 13.66 28.33 0.07
N ASP A 59 12.95 28.87 -0.93
CA ASP A 59 13.53 29.14 -2.26
C ASP A 59 14.63 30.21 -2.21
N GLN A 60 14.52 31.19 -1.31
CA GLN A 60 15.54 32.24 -1.12
C GLN A 60 16.77 31.68 -0.39
N LEU A 61 16.56 30.78 0.57
CA LEU A 61 17.64 30.09 1.30
C LEU A 61 18.35 29.03 0.45
N LEU A 62 17.73 28.57 -0.64
CA LEU A 62 18.14 27.38 -1.39
C LEU A 62 19.62 27.37 -1.75
N PHE A 63 20.14 28.46 -2.33
CA PHE A 63 21.49 28.46 -2.91
C PHE A 63 22.57 28.31 -1.85
N GLU A 64 22.42 29.03 -0.74
CA GLU A 64 23.34 29.01 0.40
C GLU A 64 23.21 27.69 1.17
N ALA A 65 21.98 27.25 1.44
CA ALA A 65 21.71 25.99 2.15
C ALA A 65 22.27 24.77 1.39
N PHE A 66 22.14 24.74 0.06
CA PHE A 66 22.72 23.67 -0.74
C PHE A 66 24.24 23.70 -0.70
N ALA A 67 24.85 24.89 -0.72
CA ALA A 67 26.31 25.02 -0.61
C ALA A 67 26.83 24.52 0.76
N VAL A 68 26.11 24.82 1.85
CA VAL A 68 26.39 24.30 3.19
C VAL A 68 26.35 22.77 3.21
N VAL A 69 25.30 22.17 2.64
CA VAL A 69 25.18 20.71 2.56
C VAL A 69 26.28 20.09 1.69
N ARG A 70 26.65 20.73 0.57
CA ARG A 70 27.74 20.25 -0.29
C ARG A 70 29.07 20.19 0.45
N GLU A 71 29.44 21.26 1.16
CA GLU A 71 30.68 21.30 1.93
C GLU A 71 30.62 20.36 3.13
N GLY A 72 29.49 20.28 3.83
CA GLY A 72 29.27 19.30 4.91
C GLY A 72 29.44 17.85 4.43
N ALA A 73 28.87 17.50 3.27
CA ALA A 73 29.02 16.16 2.70
C ALA A 73 30.48 15.81 2.39
N LYS A 74 31.26 16.78 1.92
CA LYS A 74 32.70 16.59 1.67
C LYS A 74 33.48 16.37 2.96
N ARG A 75 33.16 17.08 4.04
CA ARG A 75 33.84 16.95 5.33
C ARG A 75 33.47 15.65 6.05
N VAL A 76 32.19 15.31 6.07
CA VAL A 76 31.66 14.17 6.84
C VAL A 76 31.74 12.86 6.06
N LEU A 77 31.28 12.88 4.81
CA LEU A 77 31.15 11.67 3.99
C LEU A 77 32.33 11.48 3.02
N GLY A 78 33.19 12.48 2.88
CA GLY A 78 34.26 12.48 1.86
C GLY A 78 33.75 12.61 0.42
N LEU A 79 32.47 12.95 0.24
CA LEU A 79 31.80 13.04 -1.06
C LEU A 79 31.39 14.48 -1.34
N PHE A 80 31.84 15.04 -2.45
CA PHE A 80 31.47 16.40 -2.84
C PHE A 80 30.45 16.39 -3.98
N PRO A 81 29.20 16.85 -3.78
CA PRO A 81 28.17 16.72 -4.79
C PRO A 81 28.51 17.46 -6.09
N TYR A 82 28.34 16.77 -7.23
CA TYR A 82 28.55 17.30 -8.57
C TYR A 82 27.47 18.30 -9.00
N LYS A 83 27.74 19.11 -10.02
CA LYS A 83 26.77 20.07 -10.58
C LYS A 83 25.46 19.40 -10.99
N VAL A 84 25.51 18.20 -11.59
CA VAL A 84 24.29 17.46 -11.98
C VAL A 84 23.46 17.00 -10.78
N GLN A 85 24.12 16.70 -9.65
CA GLN A 85 23.45 16.37 -8.39
C GLN A 85 22.80 17.62 -7.79
N VAL A 86 23.46 18.78 -7.84
CA VAL A 86 22.86 20.06 -7.44
C VAL A 86 21.60 20.37 -8.27
N MET A 87 21.67 20.17 -9.60
CA MET A 87 20.50 20.30 -10.47
C MET A 87 19.37 19.36 -10.05
N GLY A 88 19.67 18.08 -9.79
CA GLY A 88 18.69 17.11 -9.30
C GLY A 88 18.07 17.52 -7.95
N GLY A 89 18.87 18.02 -7.02
CA GLY A 89 18.41 18.51 -5.72
C GLY A 89 17.44 19.69 -5.85
N ILE A 90 17.69 20.61 -6.80
CA ILE A 90 16.79 21.74 -7.09
C ILE A 90 15.44 21.23 -7.61
N VAL A 91 15.45 20.26 -8.52
CA VAL A 91 14.22 19.64 -9.06
C VAL A 91 13.40 18.99 -7.94
N LEU A 92 14.05 18.22 -7.05
CA LEU A 92 13.40 17.63 -5.88
C LEU A 92 12.81 18.70 -4.95
N HIS A 93 13.55 19.79 -4.72
CA HIS A 93 13.01 20.91 -3.95
C HIS A 93 11.83 21.59 -4.65
N HIS A 94 11.69 21.56 -5.97
CA HIS A 94 10.51 22.14 -6.62
C HIS A 94 9.30 21.21 -6.66
N GLY A 95 9.39 20.00 -6.09
CA GLY A 95 8.29 19.04 -6.10
C GLY A 95 8.20 18.25 -7.41
N ASP A 96 9.31 18.13 -8.14
CA ASP A 96 9.37 17.41 -9.40
C ASP A 96 10.28 16.17 -9.28
N VAL A 97 10.32 15.33 -10.33
CA VAL A 97 11.17 14.13 -10.39
C VAL A 97 12.39 14.38 -11.29
N PRO A 98 13.62 14.44 -10.74
CA PRO A 98 14.80 14.36 -11.58
C PRO A 98 15.01 12.92 -12.05
N GLU A 99 15.01 12.70 -13.36
CA GLU A 99 15.45 11.44 -13.94
C GLU A 99 16.99 11.40 -13.97
N MET A 100 17.59 10.76 -12.96
CA MET A 100 19.03 10.57 -12.79
C MET A 100 19.38 9.10 -12.92
N ARG A 101 20.24 8.76 -13.90
CA ARG A 101 20.64 7.38 -14.17
C ARG A 101 21.24 6.69 -12.94
N THR A 102 21.14 5.37 -12.90
CA THR A 102 21.73 4.55 -11.83
C THR A 102 23.23 4.82 -11.69
N GLY A 103 23.70 5.06 -10.46
CA GLY A 103 25.10 5.43 -10.19
C GLY A 103 25.43 6.92 -10.31
N GLU A 104 24.45 7.81 -10.54
CA GLU A 104 24.64 9.27 -10.45
C GLU A 104 24.60 9.81 -9.01
N GLY A 105 24.45 8.95 -8.00
CA GLY A 105 24.43 9.34 -6.59
C GLY A 105 23.12 10.01 -6.15
N LYS A 106 21.99 9.33 -6.40
CA LYS A 106 20.64 9.79 -6.03
C LYS A 106 20.50 10.02 -4.51
N THR A 107 20.97 9.09 -3.69
CA THR A 107 20.96 9.18 -2.22
C THR A 107 21.69 10.43 -1.73
N LEU A 108 22.90 10.71 -2.22
CA LEU A 108 23.63 11.94 -1.88
C LEU A 108 22.90 13.19 -2.39
N THR A 109 22.30 13.14 -3.58
CA THR A 109 21.51 14.24 -4.15
C THR A 109 20.33 14.63 -3.26
N ALA A 110 19.65 13.65 -2.65
CA ALA A 110 18.52 13.87 -1.75
C ALA A 110 18.89 14.65 -0.47
N THR A 111 20.17 14.65 -0.06
CA THR A 111 20.60 15.37 1.15
C THR A 111 20.30 16.86 1.12
N MET A 112 20.53 17.51 -0.02
CA MET A 112 20.34 18.94 -0.21
C MET A 112 18.87 19.40 -0.04
N PRO A 113 17.89 18.84 -0.79
CA PRO A 113 16.49 19.20 -0.61
C PRO A 113 15.92 18.75 0.73
N VAL A 114 16.35 17.60 1.29
CA VAL A 114 15.88 17.13 2.59
C VAL A 114 16.30 18.12 3.68
N TYR A 115 17.58 18.50 3.73
CA TYR A 115 18.08 19.50 4.69
C TYR A 115 17.28 20.81 4.58
N LEU A 116 17.17 21.36 3.37
CA LEU A 116 16.47 22.63 3.15
C LEU A 116 15.01 22.60 3.61
N ASN A 117 14.26 21.54 3.27
CA ASN A 117 12.86 21.44 3.66
C ASN A 117 12.68 21.11 5.15
N ALA A 118 13.67 20.48 5.79
CA ALA A 118 13.66 20.18 7.23
C ALA A 118 13.84 21.43 8.10
N LEU A 119 14.48 22.50 7.58
CA LEU A 119 14.62 23.79 8.29
C LEU A 119 13.29 24.41 8.73
N ALA A 120 12.18 24.06 8.07
CA ALA A 120 10.84 24.52 8.45
C ALA A 120 10.31 23.87 9.74
N GLY A 121 10.98 22.82 10.27
CA GLY A 121 10.58 22.11 11.48
C GLY A 121 9.26 21.32 11.35
N LYS A 122 8.75 21.13 10.13
CA LYS A 122 7.47 20.47 9.84
C LYS A 122 7.58 18.96 9.55
N GLY A 123 8.80 18.44 9.55
CA GLY A 123 9.09 17.04 9.21
C GLY A 123 9.28 16.81 7.70
N VAL A 124 10.22 15.95 7.36
CA VAL A 124 10.48 15.46 6.00
C VAL A 124 10.51 13.94 6.01
N HIS A 125 9.70 13.31 5.16
CA HIS A 125 9.71 11.86 4.99
C HIS A 125 10.59 11.48 3.80
N VAL A 126 11.62 10.69 4.04
CA VAL A 126 12.40 10.04 2.97
C VAL A 126 11.92 8.60 2.86
N VAL A 127 11.32 8.28 1.72
CA VAL A 127 10.62 7.01 1.51
C VAL A 127 11.42 6.12 0.59
N THR A 128 11.71 4.90 1.03
CA THR A 128 12.40 3.89 0.23
C THR A 128 11.53 2.66 -0.02
N VAL A 129 11.97 1.78 -0.92
CA VAL A 129 11.24 0.55 -1.28
C VAL A 129 11.33 -0.57 -0.23
N ASN A 130 12.33 -0.55 0.67
CA ASN A 130 12.49 -1.62 1.67
C ASN A 130 13.26 -1.16 2.92
N GLU A 131 13.12 -1.92 4.00
CA GLU A 131 13.71 -1.56 5.30
C GLU A 131 15.25 -1.51 5.29
N TYR A 132 15.91 -2.35 4.48
CA TYR A 132 17.37 -2.33 4.37
C TYR A 132 17.89 -0.99 3.83
N LEU A 133 17.28 -0.49 2.75
CA LEU A 133 17.64 0.81 2.19
C LEU A 133 17.29 1.96 3.14
N THR A 134 16.15 1.87 3.82
CA THR A 134 15.76 2.81 4.88
C THR A 134 16.83 2.89 5.97
N GLU A 135 17.26 1.75 6.54
CA GLU A 135 18.28 1.72 7.59
C GLU A 135 19.64 2.22 7.09
N ARG A 136 20.08 1.74 5.92
CA ARG A 136 21.37 2.13 5.33
C ARG A 136 21.42 3.63 5.07
N ASP A 137 20.45 4.16 4.33
CA ASP A 137 20.47 5.56 3.89
C ASP A 137 20.28 6.50 5.09
N ALA A 138 19.43 6.13 6.06
CA ALA A 138 19.26 6.89 7.28
C ALA A 138 20.54 6.89 8.14
N THR A 139 21.31 5.80 8.13
CA THR A 139 22.57 5.72 8.88
C THR A 139 23.65 6.54 8.18
N GLU A 140 23.89 6.28 6.89
CA GLU A 140 24.97 6.93 6.13
C GLU A 140 24.71 8.43 5.94
N MET A 141 23.54 8.82 5.42
CA MET A 141 23.22 10.25 5.25
C MET A 141 22.87 10.92 6.58
N GLY A 142 22.46 10.13 7.59
CA GLY A 142 22.19 10.60 8.94
C GLY A 142 23.39 11.23 9.63
N GLU A 143 24.61 10.77 9.32
CA GLU A 143 25.85 11.39 9.82
C GLU A 143 25.93 12.87 9.40
N LEU A 144 25.62 13.17 8.14
CA LEU A 144 25.63 14.53 7.62
C LEU A 144 24.55 15.40 8.26
N TYR A 145 23.30 14.92 8.34
CA TYR A 145 22.21 15.69 8.93
C TYR A 145 22.44 15.96 10.42
N SER A 146 22.88 14.95 11.16
CA SER A 146 23.18 15.04 12.58
C SER A 146 24.35 16.00 12.83
N TRP A 147 25.39 15.93 11.97
CA TRP A 147 26.51 16.87 12.02
C TRP A 147 26.06 18.30 11.76
N LEU A 148 25.10 18.54 10.84
CA LEU A 148 24.48 19.86 10.62
C LEU A 148 23.43 20.25 11.67
N GLY A 149 23.22 19.45 12.73
CA GLY A 149 22.30 19.78 13.83
C GLY A 149 20.83 19.47 13.57
N LEU A 150 20.52 18.55 12.66
CA LEU A 150 19.17 18.01 12.43
C LEU A 150 19.03 16.59 12.97
N SER A 151 17.86 16.26 13.51
CA SER A 151 17.54 14.94 14.02
C SER A 151 17.01 14.00 12.92
N VAL A 152 17.40 12.72 12.98
CA VAL A 152 17.02 11.70 11.99
C VAL A 152 16.37 10.50 12.70
N GLY A 153 15.14 10.20 12.30
CA GLY A 153 14.37 9.05 12.77
C GLY A 153 14.30 7.95 11.72
N ILE A 154 14.29 6.70 12.18
CA ILE A 154 14.12 5.51 11.33
C ILE A 154 12.80 4.84 11.74
N ASN A 155 11.86 4.68 10.80
CA ASN A 155 10.58 4.01 11.02
C ASN A 155 10.58 2.64 10.32
N LEU A 156 10.42 1.58 11.11
CA LEU A 156 10.43 0.18 10.65
C LEU A 156 9.20 -0.55 11.20
N ALA A 157 8.80 -1.64 10.56
CA ALA A 157 7.65 -2.45 10.96
C ALA A 157 7.79 -3.05 12.36
N ALA A 158 9.02 -3.40 12.75
CA ALA A 158 9.30 -4.02 14.05
C ALA A 158 9.23 -3.04 15.24
N LYS A 159 9.17 -1.72 14.99
CA LYS A 159 9.14 -0.71 16.05
C LYS A 159 7.80 -0.66 16.76
N SER A 160 7.85 -0.48 18.08
CA SER A 160 6.67 -0.19 18.89
C SER A 160 6.06 1.18 18.55
N PRO A 161 4.76 1.42 18.85
CA PRO A 161 4.14 2.72 18.61
C PRO A 161 4.89 3.91 19.22
N SER A 162 5.48 3.75 20.41
CA SER A 162 6.31 4.80 21.03
C SER A 162 7.59 5.09 20.24
N GLU A 163 8.29 4.06 19.78
CA GLU A 163 9.51 4.23 18.97
C GLU A 163 9.20 4.81 17.58
N LYS A 164 8.02 4.49 17.02
CA LYS A 164 7.53 5.11 15.78
C LYS A 164 7.23 6.59 15.99
N LYS A 165 6.56 6.95 17.09
CA LYS A 165 6.28 8.34 17.45
C LYS A 165 7.56 9.17 17.64
N GLU A 166 8.58 8.60 18.28
CA GLU A 166 9.90 9.22 18.40
C GLU A 166 10.56 9.42 17.03
N ALA A 167 10.46 8.44 16.13
CA ALA A 167 11.03 8.55 14.78
C ALA A 167 10.34 9.64 13.93
N TYR A 168 9.02 9.79 14.05
CA TYR A 168 8.27 10.87 13.39
C TYR A 168 8.51 12.23 14.04
N ALA A 169 8.86 12.29 15.33
CA ALA A 169 9.17 13.55 16.01
C ALA A 169 10.46 14.23 15.50
N CYS A 170 11.35 13.49 14.85
CA CYS A 170 12.57 14.01 14.24
C CYS A 170 12.30 15.02 13.10
N ASP A 171 13.32 15.79 12.74
CA ASP A 171 13.28 16.72 11.60
C ASP A 171 13.14 15.95 10.28
N ILE A 172 13.78 14.79 10.20
CA ILE A 172 13.80 13.90 9.04
C ILE A 172 13.43 12.48 9.50
N THR A 173 12.53 11.83 8.77
CA THR A 173 12.11 10.45 9.04
C THR A 173 12.33 9.59 7.80
N TYR A 174 13.15 8.56 7.93
CA TYR A 174 13.31 7.51 6.91
C TYR A 174 12.32 6.38 7.18
N SER A 175 11.60 5.94 6.15
CA SER A 175 10.61 4.86 6.26
C SER A 175 10.43 4.14 4.93
N THR A 176 9.76 3.00 4.95
CA THR A 176 9.21 2.41 3.72
C THR A 176 7.85 3.04 3.38
N ASN A 177 7.47 2.96 2.11
CA ASN A 177 6.15 3.35 1.62
C ASN A 177 5.01 2.61 2.32
N ALA A 178 5.14 1.28 2.50
CA ALA A 178 4.17 0.45 3.19
C ALA A 178 3.99 0.90 4.66
N GLU A 179 5.08 1.13 5.40
CA GLU A 179 4.99 1.53 6.80
C GLU A 179 4.34 2.90 6.99
N ILE A 180 4.65 3.88 6.12
CA ILE A 180 3.97 5.18 6.16
C ILE A 180 2.46 5.02 5.96
N GLY A 181 2.04 4.19 4.99
CA GLY A 181 0.63 3.97 4.72
C GLY A 181 -0.07 3.22 5.85
N PHE A 182 0.56 2.20 6.42
CA PHE A 182 -0.01 1.49 7.55
C PHE A 182 -0.06 2.31 8.84
N ASP A 183 0.96 3.14 9.11
CA ASP A 183 0.92 4.08 10.23
C ASP A 183 -0.19 5.12 10.05
N TYR A 184 -0.42 5.62 8.83
CA TYR A 184 -1.55 6.49 8.51
C TYR A 184 -2.90 5.80 8.78
N LEU A 185 -3.08 4.57 8.31
CA LEU A 185 -4.33 3.82 8.54
C LEU A 185 -4.54 3.56 10.04
N ARG A 186 -3.49 3.15 10.76
CA ARG A 186 -3.55 2.90 12.22
C ARG A 186 -3.87 4.16 13.01
N ASP A 187 -3.26 5.29 12.67
CA ASP A 187 -3.51 6.57 13.32
C ASP A 187 -4.98 7.01 13.19
N ASN A 188 -5.64 6.64 12.09
CA ASN A 188 -7.06 6.89 11.90
C ASN A 188 -7.98 5.82 12.53
N MET A 189 -7.42 4.89 13.29
CA MET A 189 -8.13 3.85 14.06
C MET A 189 -7.83 3.90 15.57
N VAL A 190 -6.96 4.81 16.03
CA VAL A 190 -6.62 4.89 17.47
C VAL A 190 -7.76 5.46 18.28
N VAL A 191 -7.93 4.97 19.52
CA VAL A 191 -8.96 5.44 20.45
C VAL A 191 -8.60 6.77 21.11
N ARG A 192 -7.31 7.05 21.28
CA ARG A 192 -6.79 8.26 21.95
C ARG A 192 -5.78 8.98 21.06
N ALA A 193 -5.84 10.31 21.04
CA ALA A 193 -4.95 11.14 20.25
C ALA A 193 -3.46 10.92 20.60
N GLU A 194 -3.18 10.64 21.87
CA GLU A 194 -1.81 10.34 22.35
C GLU A 194 -1.18 9.11 21.69
N ASN A 195 -2.00 8.17 21.20
CA ASN A 195 -1.54 6.94 20.57
C ASN A 195 -1.24 7.12 19.07
N MET A 196 -1.53 8.29 18.49
CA MET A 196 -1.12 8.60 17.13
C MET A 196 0.42 8.70 17.06
N VAL A 197 0.99 8.16 15.99
CA VAL A 197 2.45 8.14 15.78
C VAL A 197 2.91 9.17 14.76
N GLN A 198 2.10 9.46 13.74
CA GLN A 198 2.45 10.38 12.66
C GLN A 198 2.23 11.84 13.03
N ARG A 199 3.02 12.69 12.36
CA ARG A 199 2.80 14.13 12.27
C ARG A 199 2.05 14.46 10.98
N PRO A 200 1.53 15.70 10.82
CA PRO A 200 0.95 16.14 9.56
C PRO A 200 1.89 15.92 8.37
N LEU A 201 1.35 15.40 7.26
CA LEU A 201 2.11 15.03 6.06
C LEU A 201 2.60 16.27 5.30
N ASN A 202 3.86 16.66 5.53
CA ASN A 202 4.43 17.91 5.00
C ASN A 202 5.19 17.72 3.67
N TYR A 203 6.34 17.06 3.68
CA TYR A 203 7.15 16.83 2.48
C TYR A 203 7.58 15.37 2.40
N ALA A 204 7.27 14.72 1.28
CA ALA A 204 7.78 13.39 0.95
C ALA A 204 8.78 13.47 -0.20
N LEU A 205 9.93 12.83 0.00
CA LEU A 205 10.90 12.51 -1.04
C LEU A 205 10.91 10.99 -1.22
N VAL A 206 10.42 10.52 -2.36
CA VAL A 206 10.29 9.10 -2.68
C VAL A 206 11.49 8.65 -3.52
N ASP A 207 12.36 7.80 -2.96
CA ASP A 207 13.39 7.12 -3.76
C ASP A 207 12.74 6.02 -4.63
N GLU A 208 13.29 5.81 -5.82
CA GLU A 208 12.76 4.85 -6.79
C GLU A 208 11.24 5.06 -7.03
N VAL A 209 10.88 6.34 -7.22
CA VAL A 209 9.48 6.82 -7.28
C VAL A 209 8.64 6.11 -8.34
N ASP A 210 9.27 5.68 -9.43
CA ASP A 210 8.64 4.92 -10.49
C ASP A 210 8.17 3.55 -10.03
N SER A 211 8.86 2.91 -9.09
CA SER A 211 8.35 1.66 -8.55
C SER A 211 7.33 1.83 -7.45
N ILE A 212 7.51 2.80 -6.57
CA ILE A 212 6.54 3.03 -5.49
C ILE A 212 5.20 3.54 -6.04
N LEU A 213 5.24 4.54 -6.93
CA LEU A 213 4.02 5.22 -7.40
C LEU A 213 3.43 4.62 -8.68
N ILE A 214 4.11 3.68 -9.34
CA ILE A 214 3.60 3.04 -10.57
C ILE A 214 3.58 1.51 -10.45
N ASP A 215 4.69 0.87 -10.05
CA ASP A 215 4.73 -0.60 -9.98
C ASP A 215 3.92 -1.16 -8.82
N GLU A 216 4.09 -0.60 -7.62
CA GLU A 216 3.46 -1.05 -6.37
C GLU A 216 2.06 -0.45 -6.18
N ALA A 217 1.77 0.64 -6.87
CA ALA A 217 0.48 1.34 -6.87
C ALA A 217 -0.67 0.57 -7.55
N ARG A 218 -0.50 -0.72 -7.83
CA ARG A 218 -1.53 -1.61 -8.40
C ARG A 218 -2.51 -2.13 -7.34
N THR A 219 -2.04 -2.30 -6.10
CA THR A 219 -2.82 -2.90 -5.03
C THR A 219 -2.92 -1.91 -3.87
N PRO A 220 -4.11 -1.66 -3.30
CA PRO A 220 -4.25 -0.79 -2.13
C PRO A 220 -3.65 -1.44 -0.88
N LEU A 221 -3.30 -0.59 0.10
CA LEU A 221 -2.97 -1.02 1.45
C LEU A 221 -4.25 -1.28 2.23
N ILE A 222 -4.36 -2.44 2.86
CA ILE A 222 -5.56 -2.89 3.56
C ILE A 222 -5.19 -3.30 4.99
N VAL A 223 -5.93 -2.79 5.97
CA VAL A 223 -5.93 -3.26 7.36
C VAL A 223 -7.22 -4.02 7.58
N SER A 224 -7.09 -5.31 7.90
CA SER A 224 -8.24 -6.16 8.21
C SER A 224 -8.39 -6.37 9.72
N GLY A 225 -9.63 -6.34 10.19
CA GLY A 225 -10.00 -6.57 11.59
C GLY A 225 -10.71 -7.92 11.78
N PRO A 226 -10.68 -8.48 13.00
CA PRO A 226 -11.49 -9.65 13.33
C PRO A 226 -12.98 -9.29 13.31
N VAL A 227 -13.81 -10.20 12.81
CA VAL A 227 -15.27 -10.02 12.71
C VAL A 227 -15.95 -10.53 13.98
N SER A 228 -17.12 -9.97 14.33
CA SER A 228 -17.97 -10.56 15.36
C SER A 228 -18.63 -11.85 14.85
N SER A 229 -18.81 -12.83 15.75
CA SER A 229 -19.32 -14.18 15.49
C SER A 229 -20.70 -14.29 14.81
N ASP A 230 -21.41 -13.19 14.61
CA ASP A 230 -22.79 -13.17 14.11
C ASP A 230 -22.89 -13.52 12.61
N THR A 231 -21.82 -13.32 11.84
CA THR A 231 -21.74 -13.65 10.40
C THR A 231 -21.78 -15.16 10.11
N ASN A 232 -21.35 -16.01 11.04
CA ASN A 232 -21.38 -17.46 10.88
C ASN A 232 -22.81 -18.00 10.68
N GLN A 233 -23.82 -17.33 11.25
CA GLN A 233 -25.22 -17.74 11.10
C GLN A 233 -25.72 -17.58 9.65
N LEU A 234 -25.30 -16.51 8.97
CA LEU A 234 -25.72 -16.24 7.58
C LEU A 234 -25.16 -17.29 6.61
N TYR A 235 -23.93 -17.74 6.81
CA TYR A 235 -23.35 -18.84 6.04
C TYR A 235 -24.17 -20.13 6.15
N HIS A 236 -24.57 -20.51 7.36
CA HIS A 236 -25.40 -21.69 7.57
C HIS A 236 -26.81 -21.52 6.99
N MET A 237 -27.41 -20.33 7.12
CA MET A 237 -28.73 -20.03 6.55
C MET A 237 -28.71 -20.08 5.02
N ALA A 238 -27.70 -19.50 4.39
CA ALA A 238 -27.52 -19.51 2.95
C ALA A 238 -27.27 -20.94 2.42
N ASP A 239 -26.41 -21.72 3.09
CA ASP A 239 -26.18 -23.13 2.74
C ASP A 239 -27.46 -23.98 2.83
N HIS A 240 -28.24 -23.82 3.90
CA HIS A 240 -29.53 -24.50 4.05
C HIS A 240 -30.52 -24.12 2.95
N TYR A 241 -30.62 -22.84 2.61
CA TYR A 241 -31.46 -22.39 1.51
C TYR A 241 -31.01 -22.99 0.19
N VAL A 242 -29.72 -22.93 -0.14
CA VAL A 242 -29.17 -23.45 -1.40
C VAL A 242 -29.36 -24.97 -1.53
N LYS A 243 -29.26 -25.72 -0.43
CA LYS A 243 -29.55 -27.17 -0.38
C LYS A 243 -31.04 -27.48 -0.55
N SER A 244 -31.93 -26.51 -0.40
CA SER A 244 -33.38 -26.66 -0.64
C SER A 244 -33.80 -26.44 -2.10
N LEU A 245 -32.88 -25.98 -2.95
CA LEU A 245 -33.15 -25.67 -4.35
C LEU A 245 -33.17 -26.91 -5.26
N ASP A 246 -34.06 -26.88 -6.24
CA ASP A 246 -34.16 -27.86 -7.32
C ASP A 246 -33.34 -27.40 -8.54
N LYS A 247 -33.11 -28.31 -9.50
CA LYS A 247 -32.31 -28.00 -10.71
C LYS A 247 -32.85 -26.86 -11.57
N ASP A 248 -34.14 -26.59 -11.49
CA ASP A 248 -34.79 -25.53 -12.27
C ASP A 248 -34.65 -24.15 -11.58
N ASP A 249 -34.17 -24.10 -10.33
CA ASP A 249 -34.05 -22.86 -9.56
C ASP A 249 -32.73 -22.12 -9.79
N TYR A 250 -31.74 -22.73 -10.41
CA TYR A 250 -30.44 -22.11 -10.70
C TYR A 250 -29.94 -22.47 -12.09
N ILE A 251 -29.08 -21.60 -12.64
CA ILE A 251 -28.45 -21.77 -13.94
C ILE A 251 -26.96 -21.95 -13.70
N ILE A 252 -26.41 -23.09 -14.14
CA ILE A 252 -24.98 -23.41 -14.01
C ILE A 252 -24.32 -23.59 -15.38
N ASP A 253 -23.16 -22.95 -15.56
CA ASP A 253 -22.22 -23.22 -16.64
C ASP A 253 -20.96 -23.86 -16.05
N VAL A 254 -20.79 -25.15 -16.34
CA VAL A 254 -19.70 -25.99 -15.82
C VAL A 254 -18.36 -25.62 -16.44
N GLN A 255 -18.32 -25.09 -17.67
CA GLN A 255 -17.08 -24.75 -18.36
C GLN A 255 -16.47 -23.46 -17.82
N SER A 256 -17.30 -22.44 -17.59
CA SER A 256 -16.88 -21.17 -17.00
C SER A 256 -16.86 -21.18 -15.47
N LYS A 257 -17.35 -22.26 -14.83
CA LYS A 257 -17.56 -22.33 -13.37
C LYS A 257 -18.39 -21.14 -12.86
N THR A 258 -19.47 -20.80 -13.56
CA THR A 258 -20.41 -19.75 -13.14
C THR A 258 -21.76 -20.34 -12.80
N ILE A 259 -22.34 -19.88 -11.70
CA ILE A 259 -23.69 -20.27 -11.25
C ILE A 259 -24.42 -19.01 -10.76
N GLY A 260 -25.72 -18.96 -11.00
CA GLY A 260 -26.62 -17.94 -10.46
C GLY A 260 -28.04 -18.48 -10.30
N LEU A 261 -28.87 -17.76 -9.54
CA LEU A 261 -30.28 -18.09 -9.43
C LEU A 261 -31.02 -17.82 -10.75
N SER A 262 -32.01 -18.66 -11.04
CA SER A 262 -33.06 -18.37 -12.03
C SER A 262 -34.17 -17.54 -11.38
N ASP A 263 -35.13 -17.04 -12.17
CA ASP A 263 -36.33 -16.36 -11.65
C ASP A 263 -37.06 -17.18 -10.57
N SER A 264 -37.19 -18.51 -10.76
CA SER A 264 -37.78 -19.43 -9.78
C SER A 264 -36.97 -19.49 -8.46
N GLY A 265 -35.64 -19.46 -8.57
CA GLY A 265 -34.76 -19.43 -7.41
C GLY A 265 -34.87 -18.12 -6.65
N ILE A 266 -34.98 -17.00 -7.35
CA ILE A 266 -35.15 -15.66 -6.78
C ILE A 266 -36.47 -15.59 -5.99
N ASP A 267 -37.59 -16.01 -6.58
CA ASP A 267 -38.91 -16.06 -5.90
C ASP A 267 -38.87 -16.93 -4.63
N LYS A 268 -38.15 -18.07 -4.68
CA LYS A 268 -37.94 -18.94 -3.51
C LYS A 268 -37.05 -18.28 -2.46
N ALA A 269 -36.03 -17.52 -2.85
CA ALA A 269 -35.18 -16.78 -1.91
C ALA A 269 -36.01 -15.74 -1.16
N GLU A 270 -36.79 -14.94 -1.90
CA GLU A 270 -37.67 -13.91 -1.36
C GLU A 270 -38.68 -14.51 -0.37
N SER A 271 -39.27 -15.66 -0.71
CA SER A 271 -40.16 -16.40 0.18
C SER A 271 -39.47 -16.97 1.41
N TYR A 272 -38.27 -17.54 1.26
CA TYR A 272 -37.53 -18.21 2.34
C TYR A 272 -37.00 -17.19 3.37
N PHE A 273 -36.42 -16.09 2.89
CA PHE A 273 -35.85 -15.03 3.72
C PHE A 273 -36.87 -13.94 4.08
N LYS A 274 -38.09 -14.00 3.53
CA LYS A 274 -39.18 -13.04 3.73
C LYS A 274 -38.80 -11.63 3.30
N LEU A 275 -38.38 -11.50 2.05
CA LEU A 275 -37.93 -10.27 1.42
C LEU A 275 -38.90 -9.89 0.31
N ASP A 276 -39.07 -8.58 0.07
CA ASP A 276 -39.87 -8.09 -1.05
C ASP A 276 -39.13 -8.20 -2.39
N ASN A 277 -37.81 -7.98 -2.38
CA ASN A 277 -36.92 -8.17 -3.53
C ASN A 277 -35.53 -8.60 -3.05
N LEU A 278 -35.02 -9.72 -3.57
CA LEU A 278 -33.69 -10.23 -3.19
C LEU A 278 -32.56 -9.25 -3.55
N TYR A 279 -32.70 -8.54 -4.66
CA TYR A 279 -31.64 -7.67 -5.20
C TYR A 279 -31.71 -6.22 -4.71
N ASP A 280 -32.51 -5.95 -3.69
CA ASP A 280 -32.51 -4.66 -3.01
C ASP A 280 -31.20 -4.41 -2.25
N ILE A 281 -30.87 -3.13 -2.06
CA ILE A 281 -29.61 -2.67 -1.48
C ILE A 281 -29.39 -3.24 -0.06
N GLU A 282 -30.47 -3.39 0.69
CA GLU A 282 -30.45 -3.93 2.05
C GLU A 282 -30.05 -5.43 2.09
N ASN A 283 -30.21 -6.13 0.97
CA ASN A 283 -30.02 -7.57 0.83
C ASN A 283 -28.72 -7.96 0.09
N VAL A 284 -27.85 -6.98 -0.22
CA VAL A 284 -26.60 -7.23 -0.95
C VAL A 284 -25.71 -8.25 -0.24
N ALA A 285 -25.57 -8.12 1.09
CA ALA A 285 -24.79 -9.06 1.88
C ALA A 285 -25.37 -10.49 1.80
N LEU A 286 -26.70 -10.62 1.93
CA LEU A 286 -27.38 -11.92 1.83
C LEU A 286 -27.22 -12.55 0.45
N THR A 287 -27.39 -11.75 -0.61
CA THR A 287 -27.19 -12.19 -2.00
C THR A 287 -25.78 -12.74 -2.20
N HIS A 288 -24.77 -12.06 -1.64
CA HIS A 288 -23.39 -12.51 -1.66
C HIS A 288 -23.20 -13.87 -0.95
N PHE A 289 -23.80 -14.07 0.23
CA PHE A 289 -23.76 -15.37 0.93
C PHE A 289 -24.45 -16.48 0.11
N ILE A 290 -25.58 -16.19 -0.55
CA ILE A 290 -26.30 -17.15 -1.39
C ILE A 290 -25.46 -17.52 -2.62
N ASP A 291 -24.84 -16.55 -3.29
CA ASP A 291 -23.95 -16.79 -4.44
C ASP A 291 -22.75 -17.67 -4.06
N ASN A 292 -22.14 -17.41 -2.91
CA ASN A 292 -21.05 -18.23 -2.40
C ASN A 292 -21.51 -19.64 -2.00
N ALA A 293 -22.68 -19.76 -1.38
CA ALA A 293 -23.27 -21.06 -1.05
C ALA A 293 -23.62 -21.87 -2.31
N LEU A 294 -24.12 -21.23 -3.37
CA LEU A 294 -24.36 -21.85 -4.68
C LEU A 294 -23.05 -22.38 -5.29
N ARG A 295 -22.00 -21.55 -5.30
CA ARG A 295 -20.68 -21.96 -5.79
C ARG A 295 -20.12 -23.11 -4.97
N ALA A 296 -20.17 -23.02 -3.64
CA ALA A 296 -19.69 -24.07 -2.74
C ALA A 296 -20.41 -25.39 -2.99
N ASN A 297 -21.75 -25.38 -3.12
CA ASN A 297 -22.55 -26.60 -3.27
C ASN A 297 -22.46 -27.23 -4.67
N TYR A 298 -22.47 -26.43 -5.74
CA TYR A 298 -22.64 -26.95 -7.10
C TYR A 298 -21.41 -26.85 -8.01
N ILE A 299 -20.43 -26.00 -7.68
CA ILE A 299 -19.20 -25.85 -8.48
C ILE A 299 -18.00 -26.48 -7.79
N MET A 300 -17.89 -26.34 -6.48
CA MET A 300 -16.73 -26.81 -5.71
C MET A 300 -16.92 -28.27 -5.28
N LEU A 301 -16.06 -29.16 -5.77
CA LEU A 301 -16.19 -30.60 -5.54
C LEU A 301 -15.20 -31.10 -4.47
N LEU A 302 -15.75 -31.84 -3.50
CA LEU A 302 -14.96 -32.57 -2.51
C LEU A 302 -14.07 -33.62 -3.20
N ASP A 303 -12.85 -33.79 -2.70
CA ASP A 303 -11.79 -34.66 -3.22
C ASP A 303 -11.24 -34.29 -4.61
N ILE A 304 -11.67 -33.15 -5.18
CA ILE A 304 -11.20 -32.64 -6.47
C ILE A 304 -10.66 -31.22 -6.33
N ASP A 305 -11.50 -30.28 -5.86
CA ASP A 305 -11.11 -28.89 -5.66
C ASP A 305 -10.58 -28.65 -4.23
N TYR A 306 -11.11 -29.37 -3.24
CA TYR A 306 -10.69 -29.30 -1.84
C TYR A 306 -10.90 -30.65 -1.14
N VAL A 307 -10.29 -30.82 0.03
CA VAL A 307 -10.48 -31.96 0.96
C VAL A 307 -10.73 -31.46 2.37
N VAL A 308 -11.39 -32.27 3.19
CA VAL A 308 -11.57 -32.00 4.63
C VAL A 308 -10.45 -32.73 5.40
N SER A 309 -9.69 -32.00 6.21
CA SER A 309 -8.61 -32.56 7.03
C SER A 309 -9.15 -33.32 8.25
N GLU A 310 -8.29 -34.14 8.88
CA GLU A 310 -8.61 -34.81 10.16
C GLU A 310 -8.91 -33.80 11.28
N ASP A 311 -8.33 -32.60 11.20
CA ASP A 311 -8.53 -31.49 12.15
C ASP A 311 -9.80 -30.66 11.86
N GLN A 312 -10.69 -31.14 10.98
CA GLN A 312 -11.93 -30.45 10.60
C GLN A 312 -11.68 -29.10 9.89
N GLU A 313 -10.66 -29.01 9.03
CA GLU A 313 -10.36 -27.83 8.21
C GLU A 313 -10.45 -28.12 6.71
N ILE A 314 -10.80 -27.11 5.91
CA ILE A 314 -10.83 -27.22 4.45
C ILE A 314 -9.42 -26.96 3.87
N LEU A 315 -8.87 -27.96 3.17
CA LEU A 315 -7.59 -27.85 2.47
C LEU A 315 -7.81 -27.82 0.96
N ILE A 316 -7.27 -26.80 0.28
CA ILE A 316 -7.39 -26.66 -1.17
C ILE A 316 -6.49 -27.68 -1.87
N VAL A 317 -6.98 -28.32 -2.93
CA VAL A 317 -6.20 -29.25 -3.76
C VAL A 317 -5.71 -28.54 -5.02
N ASP A 318 -4.42 -28.64 -5.30
CA ASP A 318 -3.87 -28.23 -6.60
C ASP A 318 -4.29 -29.25 -7.67
N GLN A 319 -5.10 -28.82 -8.63
CA GLN A 319 -5.64 -29.66 -9.69
C GLN A 319 -4.56 -30.29 -10.61
N PHE A 320 -3.35 -29.70 -10.68
CA PHE A 320 -2.28 -30.23 -11.52
C PHE A 320 -1.44 -31.30 -10.81
N THR A 321 -1.25 -31.15 -9.50
CA THR A 321 -0.34 -32.01 -8.73
C THR A 321 -1.06 -32.97 -7.79
N GLY A 322 -2.35 -32.75 -7.53
CA GLY A 322 -3.15 -33.51 -6.56
C GLY A 322 -2.71 -33.30 -5.10
N ARG A 323 -1.84 -32.31 -4.83
CA ARG A 323 -1.34 -32.02 -3.49
C ARG A 323 -2.24 -31.02 -2.78
N THR A 324 -2.38 -31.19 -1.48
CA THR A 324 -3.04 -30.20 -0.60
C THR A 324 -2.14 -28.98 -0.42
N MET A 325 -2.75 -27.80 -0.46
CA MET A 325 -2.09 -26.50 -0.27
C MET A 325 -2.41 -25.96 1.12
N GLU A 326 -1.61 -26.37 2.11
CA GLU A 326 -1.75 -25.91 3.49
C GLU A 326 -1.58 -24.38 3.61
N GLY A 327 -2.44 -23.75 4.42
CA GLY A 327 -2.41 -22.31 4.68
C GLY A 327 -2.99 -21.43 3.57
N ARG A 328 -3.55 -22.01 2.50
CA ARG A 328 -4.28 -21.26 1.46
C ARG A 328 -5.79 -21.34 1.69
N ARG A 329 -6.48 -20.22 1.47
CA ARG A 329 -7.94 -20.12 1.54
C ARG A 329 -8.51 -19.56 0.24
N TYR A 330 -9.78 -19.87 -0.01
CA TYR A 330 -10.54 -19.20 -1.07
C TYR A 330 -10.94 -17.81 -0.57
N SER A 331 -10.92 -16.83 -1.46
CA SER A 331 -11.27 -15.44 -1.16
C SER A 331 -12.79 -15.22 -1.19
N ASP A 332 -13.21 -14.02 -0.77
CA ASP A 332 -14.58 -13.51 -1.02
C ASP A 332 -15.67 -14.38 -0.39
N GLY A 333 -15.41 -14.92 0.81
CA GLY A 333 -16.37 -15.74 1.56
C GLY A 333 -16.63 -17.17 1.06
N LEU A 334 -16.05 -17.54 -0.08
CA LEU A 334 -16.22 -18.88 -0.64
C LEU A 334 -15.64 -19.98 0.27
N HIS A 335 -14.55 -19.70 0.99
CA HIS A 335 -13.96 -20.70 1.89
C HIS A 335 -14.91 -21.02 3.04
N GLN A 336 -15.50 -19.98 3.64
CA GLN A 336 -16.48 -20.09 4.71
C GLN A 336 -17.78 -20.76 4.23
N ALA A 337 -18.20 -20.51 2.99
CA ALA A 337 -19.33 -21.22 2.40
C ALA A 337 -19.05 -22.72 2.21
N ILE A 338 -17.82 -23.10 1.86
CA ILE A 338 -17.42 -24.52 1.80
C ILE A 338 -17.36 -25.11 3.22
N GLU A 339 -16.85 -24.36 4.20
CA GLU A 339 -16.85 -24.79 5.60
C GLU A 339 -18.29 -25.04 6.10
N ALA A 340 -19.22 -24.15 5.78
CA ALA A 340 -20.64 -24.29 6.09
C ALA A 340 -21.27 -25.50 5.39
N LYS A 341 -20.97 -25.70 4.10
CA LYS A 341 -21.45 -26.85 3.30
C LYS A 341 -21.07 -28.19 3.93
N GLU A 342 -19.80 -28.32 4.32
CA GLU A 342 -19.23 -29.55 4.87
C GLU A 342 -19.47 -29.69 6.39
N GLY A 343 -20.06 -28.67 7.03
CA GLY A 343 -20.38 -28.69 8.46
C GLY A 343 -19.16 -28.61 9.37
N VAL A 344 -18.03 -28.10 8.88
CA VAL A 344 -16.83 -27.82 9.67
C VAL A 344 -16.90 -26.43 10.32
N PRO A 345 -16.16 -26.18 11.42
CA PRO A 345 -16.19 -24.88 12.10
C PRO A 345 -15.79 -23.75 11.15
N ILE A 346 -16.72 -22.81 10.92
CA ILE A 346 -16.46 -21.65 10.06
C ILE A 346 -15.42 -20.76 10.73
N GLN A 347 -14.31 -20.54 10.02
CA GLN A 347 -13.24 -19.69 10.49
C GLN A 347 -13.59 -18.23 10.17
N GLU A 348 -13.62 -17.37 11.20
CA GLU A 348 -14.03 -15.97 11.06
C GLU A 348 -13.33 -15.29 9.88
N GLU A 349 -14.12 -14.58 9.09
CA GLU A 349 -13.61 -13.70 8.06
C GLU A 349 -12.79 -12.57 8.65
N THR A 350 -11.97 -11.98 7.80
CA THR A 350 -11.30 -10.73 8.10
C THR A 350 -12.02 -9.63 7.33
N LYS A 351 -12.74 -8.75 8.01
CA LYS A 351 -13.35 -7.56 7.39
C LYS A 351 -12.30 -6.51 7.10
N THR A 352 -12.47 -5.78 6.00
CA THR A 352 -11.60 -4.63 5.72
C THR A 352 -11.98 -3.46 6.62
N SER A 353 -11.13 -3.14 7.60
CA SER A 353 -11.36 -2.03 8.54
C SER A 353 -10.86 -0.69 8.03
N ALA A 354 -9.79 -0.70 7.24
CA ALA A 354 -9.27 0.51 6.61
C ALA A 354 -8.54 0.13 5.32
N SER A 355 -8.60 0.99 4.31
CA SER A 355 -7.92 0.78 3.03
C SER A 355 -7.48 2.10 2.42
N ILE A 356 -6.31 2.19 1.78
CA ILE A 356 -5.89 3.37 1.01
C ILE A 356 -4.96 2.98 -0.13
N THR A 357 -5.07 3.62 -1.28
CA THR A 357 -4.09 3.46 -2.37
C THR A 357 -2.82 4.29 -2.15
N TYR A 358 -1.69 3.86 -2.70
CA TYR A 358 -0.47 4.69 -2.67
C TYR A 358 -0.68 6.04 -3.37
N GLN A 359 -1.46 6.07 -4.46
CA GLN A 359 -1.86 7.28 -5.15
C GLN A 359 -2.46 8.30 -4.18
N ASN A 360 -3.54 7.92 -3.49
CA ASN A 360 -4.23 8.83 -2.59
C ASN A 360 -3.43 9.12 -1.33
N LEU A 361 -2.65 8.15 -0.81
CA LEU A 361 -1.73 8.39 0.30
C LEU A 361 -0.75 9.54 0.00
N PHE A 362 -0.05 9.47 -1.13
CA PHE A 362 0.99 10.43 -1.45
C PHE A 362 0.44 11.78 -1.94
N ARG A 363 -0.79 11.82 -2.49
CA ARG A 363 -1.50 13.07 -2.82
C ARG A 363 -1.84 13.93 -1.59
N MET A 364 -1.91 13.34 -0.39
CA MET A 364 -2.17 14.10 0.85
C MET A 364 -0.97 14.92 1.34
N TYR A 365 0.25 14.67 0.84
CA TYR A 365 1.40 15.47 1.24
C TYR A 365 1.29 16.88 0.68
N LYS A 366 1.62 17.88 1.50
CA LYS A 366 1.70 19.27 1.04
C LYS A 366 2.67 19.46 -0.12
N LYS A 367 3.74 18.65 -0.15
CA LYS A 367 4.73 18.61 -1.22
C LYS A 367 5.21 17.18 -1.42
N LEU A 368 5.20 16.74 -2.67
CA LEU A 368 5.69 15.43 -3.07
C LEU A 368 6.79 15.62 -4.11
N SER A 369 7.86 14.85 -3.99
CA SER A 369 8.91 14.73 -4.99
C SER A 369 9.43 13.30 -4.97
N GLY A 370 10.17 12.91 -6.00
CA GLY A 370 10.82 11.62 -5.99
C GLY A 370 11.96 11.54 -6.98
N MET A 371 12.80 10.54 -6.88
CA MET A 371 13.96 10.36 -7.75
C MET A 371 13.97 8.98 -8.36
N THR A 372 14.39 8.88 -9.61
CA THR A 372 14.58 7.59 -10.29
C THR A 372 15.45 7.76 -11.53
N GLY A 373 15.92 6.65 -12.11
CA GLY A 373 16.66 6.67 -13.38
C GLY A 373 15.79 6.50 -14.62
N THR A 374 14.48 6.28 -14.45
CA THR A 374 13.61 5.86 -15.56
C THR A 374 12.14 6.30 -15.39
N ALA A 375 11.85 7.60 -15.31
CA ALA A 375 10.47 8.10 -15.14
C ALA A 375 9.85 8.73 -16.40
N LYS A 376 10.64 9.17 -17.38
CA LYS A 376 10.16 10.02 -18.48
C LYS A 376 9.15 9.33 -19.39
N THR A 377 9.13 7.99 -19.41
CA THR A 377 8.11 7.23 -20.16
C THR A 377 6.73 7.38 -19.56
N GLU A 378 6.62 7.56 -18.24
CA GLU A 378 5.36 7.64 -17.48
C GLU A 378 5.06 9.07 -17.01
N GLU A 379 5.66 10.09 -17.63
CA GLU A 379 5.49 11.49 -17.21
C GLU A 379 4.02 11.93 -17.24
N GLU A 380 3.23 11.42 -18.19
CA GLU A 380 1.80 11.70 -18.28
C GLU A 380 1.06 11.21 -17.03
N GLU A 381 1.34 9.98 -16.58
CA GLU A 381 0.75 9.43 -15.35
C GLU A 381 1.18 10.21 -14.10
N PHE A 382 2.47 10.55 -13.99
CA PHE A 382 2.95 11.38 -12.88
C PHE A 382 2.24 12.76 -12.82
N ARG A 383 2.04 13.36 -13.99
CA ARG A 383 1.40 14.68 -14.10
C ARG A 383 -0.10 14.60 -13.80
N GLU A 384 -0.81 13.61 -14.33
CA GLU A 384 -2.24 13.47 -14.13
C GLU A 384 -2.61 13.08 -12.70
N THR A 385 -1.86 12.16 -12.09
CA THR A 385 -2.18 11.64 -10.75
C THR A 385 -1.62 12.51 -9.63
N TYR A 386 -0.38 12.98 -9.77
CA TYR A 386 0.35 13.67 -8.68
C TYR A 386 0.68 15.13 -8.97
N ASN A 387 0.39 15.63 -10.18
CA ASN A 387 0.81 16.96 -10.64
C ASN A 387 2.33 17.17 -10.56
N ILE A 388 3.09 16.14 -10.93
CA ILE A 388 4.56 16.12 -10.90
C ILE A 388 5.12 16.04 -12.33
N ARG A 389 6.17 16.81 -12.62
CA ARG A 389 6.89 16.74 -13.91
C ARG A 389 8.14 15.87 -13.79
N VAL A 390 8.58 15.31 -14.91
CA VAL A 390 9.82 14.52 -14.98
C VAL A 390 10.87 15.27 -15.77
N ILE A 391 11.95 15.65 -15.09
CA ILE A 391 13.04 16.43 -15.66
C ILE A 391 14.28 15.56 -15.85
N PRO A 392 14.69 15.24 -17.09
CA PRO A 392 15.87 14.43 -17.34
C PRO A 392 17.15 15.20 -17.01
N ILE A 393 17.92 14.70 -16.04
CA ILE A 393 19.19 15.31 -15.63
C ILE A 393 20.33 14.72 -16.46
N PRO A 394 21.27 15.53 -16.97
CA PRO A 394 22.45 15.03 -17.67
C PRO A 394 23.30 14.12 -16.76
N THR A 395 23.95 13.13 -17.34
CA THR A 395 24.94 12.30 -16.62
C THR A 395 26.21 13.11 -16.35
N ASN A 396 26.85 12.90 -15.19
CA ASN A 396 28.09 13.57 -14.83
C ASN A 396 29.22 13.29 -15.85
N ARG A 397 29.28 12.05 -16.35
CA ARG A 397 30.19 11.62 -17.41
C ARG A 397 29.41 10.93 -18.53
N PRO A 398 29.85 11.04 -19.80
CA PRO A 398 29.18 10.34 -20.91
C PRO A 398 29.14 8.83 -20.69
N VAL A 399 28.00 8.21 -21.02
CA VAL A 399 27.83 6.76 -20.93
C VAL A 399 28.67 6.06 -21.99
N ALA A 400 29.57 5.16 -21.57
CA ALA A 400 30.45 4.39 -22.46
C ALA A 400 29.96 2.93 -22.67
N ARG A 401 28.80 2.58 -22.13
CA ARG A 401 28.19 1.24 -22.27
C ARG A 401 27.76 0.96 -23.70
N ILE A 402 27.96 -0.27 -24.14
CA ILE A 402 27.47 -0.77 -25.43
C ILE A 402 26.18 -1.58 -25.19
N ASP A 403 25.05 -1.05 -25.66
CA ASP A 403 23.76 -1.75 -25.61
C ASP A 403 23.53 -2.51 -26.93
N HIS A 404 23.67 -3.84 -26.89
CA HIS A 404 23.50 -4.69 -28.07
C HIS A 404 22.03 -4.87 -28.44
N SER A 405 21.78 -5.17 -29.71
CA SER A 405 20.43 -5.51 -30.20
C SER A 405 19.96 -6.86 -29.70
N ASP A 406 18.65 -7.03 -29.54
CA ASP A 406 18.05 -8.25 -29.02
C ASP A 406 18.33 -9.47 -29.90
N LEU A 407 18.59 -10.60 -29.25
CA LEU A 407 18.75 -11.89 -29.89
C LEU A 407 17.47 -12.69 -29.70
N LEU A 408 16.79 -13.02 -30.79
CA LEU A 408 15.59 -13.85 -30.75
C LEU A 408 15.91 -15.30 -31.15
N TYR A 409 15.39 -16.22 -30.35
CA TYR A 409 15.49 -17.67 -30.52
C TYR A 409 14.11 -18.31 -30.75
N PRO A 410 14.04 -19.47 -31.43
CA PRO A 410 12.78 -20.18 -31.65
C PRO A 410 12.15 -20.75 -30.38
N SER A 411 12.98 -21.23 -29.44
CA SER A 411 12.52 -21.94 -28.23
C SER A 411 13.18 -21.39 -26.96
N ILE A 412 12.55 -21.63 -25.81
CA ILE A 412 13.12 -21.30 -24.50
C ILE A 412 14.43 -22.06 -24.26
N ASP A 413 14.54 -23.31 -24.70
CA ASP A 413 15.74 -24.12 -24.50
C ASP A 413 16.95 -23.58 -25.30
N SER A 414 16.76 -23.27 -26.59
CA SER A 414 17.81 -22.66 -27.43
C SER A 414 18.25 -21.30 -26.90
N LYS A 415 17.30 -20.47 -26.43
CA LYS A 415 17.57 -19.20 -25.74
C LYS A 415 18.50 -19.41 -24.54
N PHE A 416 18.14 -20.30 -23.62
CA PHE A 416 18.91 -20.48 -22.38
C PHE A 416 20.26 -21.17 -22.60
N LYS A 417 20.36 -22.08 -23.58
CA LYS A 417 21.63 -22.64 -24.03
C LYS A 417 22.58 -21.53 -24.51
N ALA A 418 22.07 -20.57 -25.28
CA ALA A 418 22.86 -19.42 -25.72
C ALA A 418 23.26 -18.49 -24.57
N VAL A 419 22.35 -18.21 -23.63
CA VAL A 419 22.67 -17.43 -22.41
C VAL A 419 23.81 -18.07 -21.62
N VAL A 420 23.73 -19.39 -21.36
CA VAL A 420 24.74 -20.13 -20.60
C VAL A 420 26.10 -20.10 -21.31
N GLN A 421 26.09 -20.23 -22.64
CA GLN A 421 27.31 -20.15 -23.44
C GLN A 421 27.96 -18.76 -23.39
N ASP A 422 27.19 -17.68 -23.49
CA ASP A 422 27.70 -16.29 -23.37
C ASP A 422 28.28 -16.02 -21.98
N VAL A 423 27.55 -16.44 -20.92
CA VAL A 423 28.04 -16.33 -19.53
C VAL A 423 29.37 -17.07 -19.37
N LYS A 424 29.48 -18.29 -19.89
CA LYS A 424 30.70 -19.11 -19.82
C LYS A 424 31.88 -18.43 -20.52
N GLU A 425 31.69 -17.95 -21.75
CA GLU A 425 32.74 -17.28 -22.52
C GLU A 425 33.26 -16.01 -21.84
N ARG A 426 32.35 -15.23 -21.24
CA ARG A 426 32.72 -14.01 -20.49
C ARG A 426 33.41 -14.34 -19.18
N HIS A 427 32.92 -15.35 -18.45
CA HIS A 427 33.53 -15.84 -17.23
C HIS A 427 34.96 -16.36 -17.46
N GLU A 428 35.19 -17.13 -18.52
CA GLU A 428 36.53 -17.62 -18.91
C GLU A 428 37.52 -16.49 -19.24
N LYS A 429 37.02 -15.38 -19.81
CA LYS A 429 37.80 -14.15 -20.03
C LYS A 429 38.03 -13.35 -18.74
N GLY A 430 37.29 -13.66 -17.67
CA GLY A 430 37.30 -12.97 -16.39
C GLY A 430 36.39 -11.74 -16.31
N GLN A 431 35.55 -11.49 -17.32
CA GLN A 431 34.59 -10.38 -17.30
C GLN A 431 33.43 -10.71 -16.34
N PRO A 432 33.05 -9.80 -15.43
CA PRO A 432 31.89 -10.03 -14.57
C PRO A 432 30.58 -9.98 -15.35
N VAL A 433 29.64 -10.84 -14.96
CA VAL A 433 28.34 -11.00 -15.61
C VAL A 433 27.21 -10.92 -14.58
N LEU A 434 26.23 -10.05 -14.85
CA LEU A 434 24.96 -9.99 -14.13
C LEU A 434 23.84 -10.49 -15.05
N VAL A 435 23.21 -11.61 -14.69
CA VAL A 435 22.08 -12.20 -15.40
C VAL A 435 20.78 -11.77 -14.73
N GLY A 436 19.97 -10.98 -15.43
CA GLY A 436 18.66 -10.51 -14.97
C GLY A 436 17.52 -11.41 -15.46
N THR A 437 16.72 -11.90 -14.52
CA THR A 437 15.54 -12.76 -14.76
C THR A 437 14.25 -12.11 -14.24
N VAL A 438 13.10 -12.51 -14.78
CA VAL A 438 11.79 -12.03 -14.29
C VAL A 438 11.31 -12.86 -13.11
N ALA A 439 11.48 -14.19 -13.16
CA ALA A 439 10.91 -15.15 -12.22
C ALA A 439 11.98 -15.95 -11.46
N VAL A 440 11.65 -16.37 -10.24
CA VAL A 440 12.55 -17.17 -9.38
C VAL A 440 12.82 -18.54 -10.02
N GLU A 441 11.80 -19.13 -10.64
CA GLU A 441 11.88 -20.40 -11.35
C GLU A 441 12.88 -20.33 -12.51
N THR A 442 12.91 -19.20 -13.22
CA THR A 442 13.88 -18.94 -14.30
C THR A 442 15.30 -18.82 -13.75
N SER A 443 15.48 -18.13 -12.61
CA SER A 443 16.78 -18.06 -11.93
C SER A 443 17.30 -19.44 -11.54
N ASP A 444 16.45 -20.26 -10.94
CA ASP A 444 16.80 -21.63 -10.53
C ASP A 444 17.10 -22.53 -11.74
N TYR A 445 16.37 -22.36 -12.85
CA TYR A 445 16.62 -23.08 -14.10
C TYR A 445 18.00 -22.74 -14.68
N ILE A 446 18.33 -21.46 -14.81
CA ILE A 446 19.62 -21.00 -15.33
C ILE A 446 20.76 -21.43 -14.39
N SER A 447 20.53 -21.33 -13.07
CA SER A 447 21.49 -21.78 -12.06
C SER A 447 21.88 -23.24 -12.27
N LYS A 448 20.90 -24.15 -12.44
CA LYS A 448 21.16 -25.57 -12.74
C LYS A 448 22.02 -25.75 -13.99
N LYS A 449 21.71 -25.01 -15.07
CA LYS A 449 22.48 -25.07 -16.32
C LYS A 449 23.90 -24.54 -16.17
N LEU A 450 24.11 -23.50 -15.36
CA LEU A 450 25.46 -22.98 -15.06
C LEU A 450 26.28 -23.94 -14.18
N VAL A 451 25.63 -24.64 -13.24
CA VAL A 451 26.27 -25.73 -12.48
C VAL A 451 26.70 -26.85 -13.44
N GLU A 452 25.84 -27.29 -14.35
CA GLU A 452 26.16 -28.28 -15.39
C GLU A 452 27.33 -27.82 -16.28
N ALA A 453 27.42 -26.53 -16.57
CA ALA A 453 28.49 -25.92 -17.36
C ALA A 453 29.80 -25.66 -16.58
N GLY A 454 29.81 -25.88 -15.27
CA GLY A 454 30.97 -25.68 -14.40
C GLY A 454 31.29 -24.21 -14.08
N VAL A 455 30.30 -23.32 -14.14
CA VAL A 455 30.47 -21.87 -13.89
C VAL A 455 30.01 -21.52 -12.46
N PRO A 456 30.93 -21.10 -11.55
CA PRO A 456 30.57 -20.63 -10.22
C PRO A 456 29.73 -19.36 -10.31
N HIS A 457 28.62 -19.30 -9.58
CA HIS A 457 27.71 -18.16 -9.59
C HIS A 457 26.94 -18.03 -8.27
N GLU A 458 26.41 -16.84 -8.04
CA GLU A 458 25.51 -16.52 -6.92
C GLU A 458 24.10 -16.23 -7.43
N VAL A 459 23.07 -16.55 -6.64
CA VAL A 459 21.65 -16.38 -7.02
C VAL A 459 20.92 -15.50 -6.01
N LEU A 460 20.15 -14.53 -6.51
CA LEU A 460 19.46 -13.53 -5.70
C LEU A 460 17.95 -13.52 -5.99
N ASN A 461 17.18 -13.90 -4.97
CA ASN A 461 15.75 -14.18 -5.08
C ASN A 461 14.86 -13.24 -4.23
N ALA A 462 15.38 -12.06 -3.85
CA ALA A 462 14.66 -11.03 -3.07
C ALA A 462 14.10 -11.51 -1.71
N LYS A 463 14.75 -12.46 -1.05
CA LYS A 463 14.34 -13.01 0.26
C LYS A 463 15.06 -12.36 1.44
N ASN A 464 16.33 -11.99 1.27
CA ASN A 464 17.12 -11.38 2.34
C ASN A 464 17.96 -10.24 1.77
N HIS A 465 17.40 -9.03 1.81
CA HIS A 465 18.01 -7.85 1.19
C HIS A 465 19.42 -7.55 1.72
N TYR A 466 19.70 -7.80 3.00
CA TYR A 466 21.03 -7.56 3.58
C TYR A 466 22.10 -8.47 2.98
N LYS A 467 21.83 -9.79 2.93
CA LYS A 467 22.77 -10.75 2.31
C LYS A 467 22.91 -10.50 0.82
N GLU A 468 21.81 -10.18 0.15
CA GLU A 468 21.81 -9.92 -1.29
C GLU A 468 22.61 -8.66 -1.64
N ALA A 469 22.51 -7.60 -0.84
CA ALA A 469 23.33 -6.40 -1.01
C ALA A 469 24.83 -6.72 -0.91
N GLN A 470 25.24 -7.58 0.03
CA GLN A 470 26.64 -8.02 0.15
C GLN A 470 27.12 -8.80 -1.09
N ILE A 471 26.26 -9.64 -1.66
CA ILE A 471 26.59 -10.37 -2.89
C ILE A 471 26.70 -9.41 -4.07
N ILE A 472 25.74 -8.48 -4.23
CA ILE A 472 25.70 -7.52 -5.33
C ILE A 472 26.90 -6.57 -5.32
N MET A 473 27.36 -6.12 -4.16
CA MET A 473 28.57 -5.28 -4.06
C MET A 473 29.80 -5.98 -4.67
N ASN A 474 29.84 -7.31 -4.64
CA ASN A 474 30.92 -8.12 -5.21
C ASN A 474 30.64 -8.59 -6.64
N ALA A 475 29.48 -8.29 -7.23
CA ALA A 475 29.12 -8.70 -8.59
C ALA A 475 29.99 -8.03 -9.68
N GLY A 476 30.68 -6.93 -9.34
CA GLY A 476 31.59 -6.23 -10.25
C GLY A 476 33.04 -6.73 -10.21
N GLN A 477 33.33 -7.78 -9.43
CA GLN A 477 34.68 -8.32 -9.31
C GLN A 477 35.03 -9.26 -10.47
N ARG A 478 36.32 -9.39 -10.78
CA ARG A 478 36.81 -10.22 -11.89
C ARG A 478 36.29 -11.66 -11.78
N GLY A 479 35.66 -12.16 -12.84
CA GLY A 479 35.09 -13.50 -12.91
C GLY A 479 33.78 -13.70 -12.13
N ALA A 480 33.23 -12.67 -11.48
CA ALA A 480 31.97 -12.81 -10.76
C ALA A 480 30.80 -13.09 -11.73
N VAL A 481 29.96 -14.05 -11.38
CA VAL A 481 28.70 -14.34 -12.08
C VAL A 481 27.57 -14.27 -11.06
N THR A 482 26.58 -13.43 -11.33
CA THR A 482 25.46 -13.20 -10.41
C THR A 482 24.16 -13.29 -11.18
N ILE A 483 23.22 -14.11 -10.71
CA ILE A 483 21.85 -14.18 -11.23
C ILE A 483 20.97 -13.38 -10.27
N ALA A 484 20.22 -12.42 -10.80
CA ALA A 484 19.33 -11.58 -10.03
C ALA A 484 17.93 -11.55 -10.65
N THR A 485 16.93 -11.78 -9.81
CA THR A 485 15.56 -11.40 -10.14
C THR A 485 15.43 -9.88 -10.17
N ASN A 486 14.45 -9.34 -10.90
CA ASN A 486 14.27 -7.90 -11.11
C ASN A 486 14.35 -7.04 -9.82
N MET A 487 13.77 -7.52 -8.71
CA MET A 487 13.74 -6.80 -7.43
C MET A 487 15.02 -6.96 -6.59
N ALA A 488 15.86 -7.95 -6.90
CA ALA A 488 17.02 -8.28 -6.10
C ALA A 488 18.18 -7.31 -6.34
N GLY A 489 18.88 -6.91 -5.27
CA GLY A 489 20.01 -5.99 -5.37
C GLY A 489 19.65 -4.55 -5.72
N ARG A 490 18.38 -4.16 -5.62
CA ARG A 490 17.96 -2.78 -5.84
C ARG A 490 18.56 -1.82 -4.83
N GLY A 491 18.87 -0.61 -5.28
CA GLY A 491 19.54 0.41 -4.47
C GLY A 491 21.00 0.11 -4.11
N THR A 492 21.58 -1.00 -4.55
CA THR A 492 22.99 -1.35 -4.30
C THR A 492 23.85 -1.08 -5.54
N ASP A 493 24.98 -0.42 -5.32
CA ASP A 493 25.93 -0.05 -6.37
C ASP A 493 26.92 -1.19 -6.66
N ILE A 494 27.14 -1.46 -7.95
CA ILE A 494 28.12 -2.44 -8.42
C ILE A 494 29.36 -1.68 -8.87
N LYS A 495 30.41 -1.73 -8.06
CA LYS A 495 31.71 -1.12 -8.38
C LYS A 495 32.58 -2.13 -9.13
N LEU A 496 33.25 -1.68 -10.18
CA LEU A 496 34.18 -2.52 -10.93
C LEU A 496 35.44 -2.79 -10.10
N GLY A 497 35.81 -4.07 -9.99
CA GLY A 497 37.05 -4.50 -9.34
C GLY A 497 38.30 -4.14 -10.15
N GLU A 498 39.47 -4.40 -9.55
CA GLU A 498 40.76 -4.17 -10.20
C GLU A 498 40.89 -4.99 -11.50
N GLY A 499 41.33 -4.36 -12.59
CA GLY A 499 41.52 -5.01 -13.89
C GLY A 499 40.23 -5.28 -14.69
N VAL A 500 39.04 -4.96 -14.15
CA VAL A 500 37.75 -5.23 -14.81
C VAL A 500 37.43 -4.22 -15.91
N ARG A 501 37.89 -2.98 -15.78
CA ARG A 501 37.66 -1.93 -16.81
C ARG A 501 38.32 -2.32 -18.12
N GLU A 502 39.52 -2.89 -18.06
CA GLU A 502 40.29 -3.38 -19.20
C GLU A 502 39.66 -4.61 -19.88
N LEU A 503 38.84 -5.37 -19.14
CA LEU A 503 38.08 -6.51 -19.64
C LEU A 503 36.75 -6.11 -20.29
N GLY A 504 36.47 -4.81 -20.43
CA GLY A 504 35.24 -4.29 -21.01
C GLY A 504 34.15 -3.95 -19.98
N GLY A 505 34.46 -4.03 -18.68
CA GLY A 505 33.52 -3.70 -17.60
C GLY A 505 32.46 -4.78 -17.36
N LEU A 506 31.40 -4.43 -16.61
CA LEU A 506 30.30 -5.34 -16.28
C LEU A 506 29.45 -5.63 -17.53
N CYS A 507 29.21 -6.91 -17.81
CA CYS A 507 28.20 -7.31 -18.78
C CYS A 507 26.87 -7.60 -18.07
N VAL A 508 25.78 -7.06 -18.60
CA VAL A 508 24.42 -7.35 -18.14
C VAL A 508 23.68 -8.16 -19.20
N ILE A 509 23.14 -9.31 -18.79
CA ILE A 509 22.37 -10.19 -19.66
C ILE A 509 20.93 -10.22 -19.19
N GLY A 510 19.99 -9.77 -20.03
CA GLY A 510 18.57 -9.95 -19.81
C GLY A 510 18.08 -11.24 -20.46
N THR A 511 17.42 -12.10 -19.69
CA THR A 511 16.97 -13.42 -20.17
C THR A 511 15.62 -13.41 -20.86
N GLU A 512 14.95 -12.26 -20.80
CA GLU A 512 13.70 -11.93 -21.46
C GLU A 512 13.47 -10.41 -21.37
N ARG A 513 12.41 -9.91 -22.03
CA ARG A 513 11.95 -8.53 -21.91
C ARG A 513 10.89 -8.43 -20.83
N HIS A 514 10.99 -7.43 -19.98
CA HIS A 514 9.97 -7.17 -18.97
C HIS A 514 8.71 -6.54 -19.60
N GLU A 515 7.63 -6.49 -18.82
CA GLU A 515 6.39 -5.81 -19.21
C GLU A 515 6.60 -4.33 -19.57
N SER A 516 7.58 -3.68 -18.93
CA SER A 516 7.92 -2.28 -19.15
C SER A 516 9.37 -2.11 -19.58
N ARG A 517 9.57 -1.21 -20.55
CA ARG A 517 10.90 -0.78 -21.03
C ARG A 517 11.72 -0.13 -19.92
N ARG A 518 11.04 0.46 -18.94
CA ARG A 518 11.62 1.06 -17.74
C ARG A 518 12.50 0.07 -17.00
N ILE A 519 11.94 -1.09 -16.71
CA ILE A 519 12.56 -2.16 -15.95
C ILE A 519 13.78 -2.72 -16.71
N ASP A 520 13.64 -2.94 -18.01
CA ASP A 520 14.77 -3.35 -18.86
C ASP A 520 15.92 -2.32 -18.82
N ASN A 521 15.59 -1.03 -18.84
CA ASN A 521 16.59 0.04 -18.78
C ASN A 521 17.24 0.17 -17.40
N GLN A 522 16.52 -0.15 -16.31
CA GLN A 522 17.12 -0.26 -14.98
C GLN A 522 18.13 -1.41 -14.92
N LEU A 523 17.81 -2.56 -15.52
CA LEU A 523 18.72 -3.69 -15.63
C LEU A 523 19.99 -3.27 -16.40
N ARG A 524 19.85 -2.66 -17.59
CA ARG A 524 21.00 -2.11 -18.33
C ARG A 524 21.82 -1.11 -17.50
N GLY A 525 21.13 -0.25 -16.77
CA GLY A 525 21.70 0.79 -15.91
C GLY A 525 22.56 0.25 -14.77
N ARG A 526 22.54 -1.06 -14.49
CA ARG A 526 23.48 -1.69 -13.54
C ARG A 526 24.92 -1.61 -14.02
N SER A 527 25.15 -1.51 -15.34
CA SER A 527 26.46 -1.38 -15.97
C SER A 527 26.70 0.01 -16.59
N GLY A 528 27.98 0.37 -16.78
CA GLY A 528 28.41 1.59 -17.46
C GLY A 528 28.21 2.88 -16.65
N ARG A 529 28.36 2.80 -15.33
CA ARG A 529 28.14 3.91 -14.39
C ARG A 529 29.29 4.90 -14.43
N GLN A 530 29.02 6.20 -14.31
CA GLN A 530 30.06 7.26 -14.28
C GLN A 530 31.11 7.16 -15.42
N GLY A 531 30.67 6.74 -16.61
CA GLY A 531 31.53 6.59 -17.79
C GLY A 531 32.39 5.32 -17.81
N ASP A 532 32.11 4.36 -16.93
CA ASP A 532 32.71 3.03 -17.02
C ASP A 532 32.33 2.31 -18.32
N PRO A 533 33.22 1.47 -18.86
CA PRO A 533 32.87 0.56 -19.94
C PRO A 533 31.87 -0.49 -19.44
N GLY A 534 31.14 -1.09 -20.36
CA GLY A 534 30.17 -2.12 -20.03
C GLY A 534 29.40 -2.57 -21.25
N GLU A 535 28.65 -3.65 -21.09
CA GLU A 535 27.81 -4.20 -22.15
C GLU A 535 26.43 -4.57 -21.61
N SER A 536 25.41 -4.50 -22.47
CA SER A 536 24.13 -5.15 -22.22
C SER A 536 23.65 -5.97 -23.41
N GLN A 537 23.09 -7.14 -23.15
CA GLN A 537 22.55 -8.04 -24.18
C GLN A 537 21.24 -8.66 -23.67
N PHE A 538 20.20 -8.63 -24.49
CA PHE A 538 18.96 -9.34 -24.20
C PHE A 538 18.78 -10.56 -25.10
N TYR A 539 18.33 -11.64 -24.50
CA TYR A 539 17.99 -12.91 -25.12
C TYR A 539 16.49 -13.12 -25.00
N LEU A 540 15.83 -13.39 -26.13
CA LEU A 540 14.39 -13.55 -26.23
C LEU A 540 14.05 -14.86 -26.92
N SER A 541 12.89 -15.40 -26.59
CA SER A 541 12.28 -16.54 -27.27
C SER A 541 10.91 -16.16 -27.80
N LEU A 542 10.52 -16.77 -28.91
CA LEU A 542 9.15 -16.68 -29.43
C LEU A 542 8.11 -17.30 -28.49
N GLU A 543 8.57 -18.15 -27.56
CA GLU A 543 7.76 -18.76 -26.52
C GLU A 543 7.70 -17.93 -25.23
N ASP A 544 8.41 -16.80 -25.14
CA ASP A 544 8.35 -15.92 -23.97
C ASP A 544 6.92 -15.36 -23.78
N GLU A 545 6.55 -15.08 -22.54
CA GLU A 545 5.18 -14.66 -22.19
C GLU A 545 4.75 -13.39 -22.93
N LEU A 546 5.63 -12.39 -23.02
CA LEU A 546 5.39 -11.15 -23.77
C LEU A 546 5.05 -11.44 -25.25
N MET A 547 5.74 -12.42 -25.85
CA MET A 547 5.54 -12.82 -27.23
C MET A 547 4.26 -13.65 -27.40
N ARG A 548 3.92 -14.52 -26.43
CA ARG A 548 2.67 -15.29 -26.45
C ARG A 548 1.44 -14.42 -26.29
N ARG A 549 1.46 -13.47 -25.34
CA ARG A 549 0.31 -12.60 -25.03
C ARG A 549 0.09 -11.53 -26.11
N PHE A 550 1.15 -11.01 -26.73
CA PHE A 550 1.05 -9.82 -27.59
C PHE A 550 1.69 -9.95 -28.97
N GLY A 551 2.27 -11.12 -29.27
CA GLY A 551 2.74 -11.47 -30.61
C GLY A 551 1.57 -11.62 -31.57
N SER A 552 1.50 -10.74 -32.56
CA SER A 552 0.47 -10.81 -33.60
C SER A 552 0.52 -12.14 -34.37
N GLU A 553 -0.59 -12.58 -34.96
CA GLU A 553 -0.62 -13.70 -35.92
C GLU A 553 0.44 -13.57 -37.02
N ARG A 554 0.85 -12.33 -37.35
CA ARG A 554 1.93 -12.05 -38.29
C ARG A 554 3.29 -12.59 -37.85
N ILE A 555 3.58 -12.67 -36.55
CA ILE A 555 4.85 -13.23 -36.05
C ILE A 555 4.83 -14.75 -36.24
N LYS A 556 3.72 -15.41 -35.91
CA LYS A 556 3.50 -16.84 -36.19
C LYS A 556 3.56 -17.15 -37.69
N ALA A 557 2.91 -16.35 -38.52
CA ALA A 557 2.93 -16.54 -39.98
C ALA A 557 4.30 -16.27 -40.63
N LEU A 558 5.12 -15.38 -40.02
CA LEU A 558 6.49 -15.11 -40.46
C LEU A 558 7.42 -16.26 -40.05
N LEU A 559 7.19 -16.83 -38.86
CA LEU A 559 7.79 -18.07 -38.37
C LEU A 559 7.55 -19.26 -39.29
N ASP A 560 6.28 -19.52 -39.62
CA ASP A 560 5.87 -20.63 -40.49
C ASP A 560 6.49 -20.53 -41.89
N ARG A 561 6.79 -19.30 -42.35
CA ARG A 561 7.45 -19.03 -43.63
C ARG A 561 8.97 -19.11 -43.58
N MET A 562 9.60 -18.87 -42.43
CA MET A 562 11.05 -18.84 -42.33
C MET A 562 11.68 -20.23 -42.32
N ASN A 563 10.89 -21.30 -42.14
CA ASN A 563 11.31 -22.70 -42.26
C ASN A 563 12.70 -22.93 -41.62
N LEU A 564 12.87 -22.43 -40.38
CA LEU A 564 14.13 -22.44 -39.64
C LEU A 564 14.53 -23.90 -39.41
N SER A 565 15.44 -24.40 -40.24
CA SER A 565 15.88 -25.80 -40.22
C SER A 565 16.86 -26.10 -39.08
N ASP A 566 17.40 -25.07 -38.42
CA ASP A 566 18.28 -25.19 -37.26
C ASP A 566 17.59 -24.65 -36.00
N GLU A 567 17.44 -25.52 -35.00
CA GLU A 567 16.85 -25.20 -33.69
C GLU A 567 17.62 -24.11 -32.93
N ASP A 568 18.90 -23.88 -33.27
CA ASP A 568 19.80 -22.89 -32.66
C ASP A 568 19.95 -21.59 -33.48
N SER A 569 19.12 -21.36 -34.49
CA SER A 569 19.23 -20.19 -35.38
C SER A 569 18.87 -18.87 -34.69
N VAL A 570 19.79 -17.89 -34.75
CA VAL A 570 19.62 -16.55 -34.14
C VAL A 570 19.00 -15.57 -35.14
N ILE A 571 17.87 -14.97 -34.77
CA ILE A 571 17.20 -13.96 -35.59
C ILE A 571 17.60 -12.56 -35.11
N LYS A 572 18.41 -11.86 -35.90
CA LYS A 572 18.73 -10.43 -35.71
C LYS A 572 17.97 -9.59 -36.75
N SER A 573 16.92 -8.89 -36.32
CA SER A 573 16.16 -7.99 -37.20
C SER A 573 15.63 -6.78 -36.45
N GLY A 574 15.97 -5.58 -36.93
CA GLY A 574 15.46 -4.32 -36.36
C GLY A 574 13.93 -4.17 -36.50
N MET A 575 13.29 -4.89 -37.43
CA MET A 575 11.83 -4.94 -37.52
C MET A 575 11.22 -5.67 -36.31
N LEU A 576 11.88 -6.73 -35.84
CA LEU A 576 11.42 -7.53 -34.71
C LEU A 576 11.58 -6.79 -33.38
N THR A 577 12.72 -6.13 -33.16
CA THR A 577 12.92 -5.27 -31.99
C THR A 577 11.81 -4.21 -31.87
N ARG A 578 11.43 -3.56 -32.98
CA ARG A 578 10.31 -2.59 -32.99
C ARG A 578 8.95 -3.23 -32.66
N GLN A 579 8.73 -4.49 -33.04
CA GLN A 579 7.49 -5.19 -32.70
C GLN A 579 7.45 -5.55 -31.21
N VAL A 580 8.57 -5.97 -30.63
CA VAL A 580 8.70 -6.21 -29.18
C VAL A 580 8.45 -4.91 -28.40
N GLU A 581 9.06 -3.80 -28.81
CA GLU A 581 8.79 -2.48 -28.21
C GLU A 581 7.32 -2.07 -28.31
N ALA A 582 6.66 -2.37 -29.43
CA ALA A 582 5.24 -2.09 -29.62
C ALA A 582 4.33 -3.01 -28.78
N ALA A 583 4.79 -4.21 -28.43
CA ALA A 583 4.12 -5.09 -27.49
C ALA A 583 4.26 -4.54 -26.06
N GLN A 584 5.47 -4.16 -25.63
CA GLN A 584 5.70 -3.54 -24.31
C GLN A 584 4.86 -2.27 -24.14
N LYS A 585 4.81 -1.38 -25.15
CA LYS A 585 3.95 -0.18 -25.08
C LYS A 585 2.47 -0.49 -24.90
N ARG A 586 1.98 -1.59 -25.48
CA ARG A 586 0.59 -2.03 -25.27
C ARG A 586 0.37 -2.55 -23.85
N VAL A 587 1.33 -3.28 -23.29
CA VAL A 587 1.30 -3.74 -21.89
C VAL A 587 1.36 -2.56 -20.93
N GLU A 588 2.26 -1.61 -21.16
CA GLU A 588 2.38 -0.35 -20.39
C GLU A 588 1.04 0.40 -20.39
N GLY A 589 0.39 0.56 -21.56
CA GLY A 589 -0.93 1.20 -21.68
C GLY A 589 -2.03 0.46 -20.93
N ASN A 590 -2.14 -0.86 -21.07
CA ASN A 590 -3.14 -1.66 -20.33
C ASN A 590 -2.93 -1.58 -18.82
N ASN A 591 -1.68 -1.59 -18.35
CA ASN A 591 -1.35 -1.46 -16.94
C ASN A 591 -1.70 -0.06 -16.41
N TYR A 592 -1.44 0.99 -17.20
CA TYR A 592 -1.88 2.36 -16.89
C TYR A 592 -3.41 2.46 -16.78
N ASP A 593 -4.15 1.88 -17.73
CA ASP A 593 -5.62 1.88 -17.69
C ASP A 593 -6.17 1.14 -16.45
N THR A 594 -5.54 0.02 -16.07
CA THR A 594 -5.90 -0.73 -14.85
C THR A 594 -5.68 0.12 -13.59
N ARG A 595 -4.53 0.79 -13.47
CA ARG A 595 -4.25 1.68 -12.34
C ARG A 595 -5.18 2.88 -12.30
N LYS A 596 -5.50 3.45 -13.46
CA LYS A 596 -6.46 4.54 -13.60
C LYS A 596 -7.84 4.12 -13.11
N GLN A 597 -8.29 2.92 -13.47
CA GLN A 597 -9.55 2.37 -12.98
C GLN A 597 -9.53 2.18 -11.45
N VAL A 598 -8.47 1.57 -10.89
CA VAL A 598 -8.32 1.41 -9.43
C VAL A 598 -8.37 2.76 -8.72
N LEU A 599 -7.68 3.77 -9.24
CA LEU A 599 -7.70 5.13 -8.71
C LEU A 599 -9.09 5.76 -8.76
N GLN A 600 -9.85 5.58 -9.85
CA GLN A 600 -11.21 6.12 -9.97
C GLN A 600 -12.17 5.59 -8.91
N TYR A 601 -12.10 4.30 -8.58
CA TYR A 601 -12.89 3.72 -7.49
C TYR A 601 -12.43 4.25 -6.13
N ASP A 602 -11.12 4.33 -5.90
CA ASP A 602 -10.58 4.83 -4.64
C ASP A 602 -10.77 6.35 -4.47
N ASP A 603 -10.90 7.13 -5.54
CA ASP A 603 -11.19 8.57 -5.46
C ASP A 603 -12.56 8.85 -4.82
N VAL A 604 -13.55 7.99 -5.08
CA VAL A 604 -14.87 8.03 -4.42
C VAL A 604 -14.73 7.73 -2.93
N MET A 605 -13.98 6.66 -2.60
CA MET A 605 -13.67 6.29 -1.21
C MET A 605 -12.91 7.40 -0.49
N ARG A 606 -11.97 8.05 -1.17
CA ARG A 606 -11.10 9.11 -0.64
C ARG A 606 -11.93 10.31 -0.20
N GLU A 607 -12.86 10.79 -1.03
CA GLU A 607 -13.69 11.95 -0.66
C GLU A 607 -14.49 11.67 0.63
N GLN A 608 -15.06 10.48 0.75
CA GLN A 608 -15.77 10.05 1.96
C GLN A 608 -14.82 9.90 3.16
N ARG A 609 -13.64 9.32 2.95
CA ARG A 609 -12.60 9.13 3.96
C ARG A 609 -12.08 10.45 4.49
N GLU A 610 -11.83 11.43 3.63
CA GLU A 610 -11.36 12.77 4.02
C GLU A 610 -12.34 13.43 4.98
N ILE A 611 -13.64 13.32 4.71
CA ILE A 611 -14.70 13.84 5.60
C ILE A 611 -14.68 13.08 6.93
N ILE A 612 -14.79 11.75 6.89
CA ILE A 612 -14.89 10.93 8.13
C ILE A 612 -13.63 11.07 8.98
N TYR A 613 -12.45 11.06 8.39
CA TYR A 613 -11.20 11.17 9.13
C TYR A 613 -10.98 12.58 9.67
N ALA A 614 -11.42 13.63 8.97
CA ALA A 614 -11.38 15.00 9.50
C ALA A 614 -12.30 15.17 10.73
N GLU A 615 -13.56 14.73 10.62
CA GLU A 615 -14.52 14.76 11.73
C GLU A 615 -14.03 13.92 12.92
N ARG A 616 -13.54 12.70 12.64
CA ARG A 616 -12.94 11.83 13.65
C ARG A 616 -11.74 12.47 14.34
N HIS A 617 -10.87 13.15 13.58
CA HIS A 617 -9.70 13.85 14.11
C HIS A 617 -10.08 15.06 14.98
N ASP A 618 -11.12 15.81 14.61
CA ASP A 618 -11.65 16.88 15.47
C ASP A 618 -12.18 16.30 16.79
N VAL A 619 -12.98 15.24 16.75
CA VAL A 619 -13.53 14.59 17.96
C VAL A 619 -12.42 14.06 18.88
N ILE A 620 -11.43 13.34 18.34
CA ILE A 620 -10.38 12.72 19.17
C ILE A 620 -9.47 13.77 19.84
N THR A 621 -9.21 14.89 19.15
CA THR A 621 -8.35 15.99 19.63
C THR A 621 -9.13 17.08 20.37
N ALA A 622 -10.45 17.03 20.40
CA ALA A 622 -11.28 18.06 21.03
C ALA A 622 -11.00 18.21 22.53
N ASP A 623 -10.58 19.40 22.96
CA ASP A 623 -10.54 19.74 24.40
C ASP A 623 -11.86 20.37 24.89
N ARG A 624 -12.77 20.67 23.95
CA ARG A 624 -14.08 21.31 24.17
C ARG A 624 -15.17 20.29 24.53
N ASP A 625 -16.29 20.80 25.06
CA ASP A 625 -17.51 20.02 25.27
C ASP A 625 -18.15 19.68 23.90
N LEU A 626 -18.53 18.40 23.72
CA LEU A 626 -19.14 17.88 22.49
C LEU A 626 -20.67 17.76 22.59
N SER A 627 -21.27 18.33 23.64
CA SER A 627 -22.74 18.42 23.77
C SER A 627 -23.42 19.05 22.55
N PRO A 628 -22.92 20.15 21.95
CA PRO A 628 -23.58 20.75 20.78
C PRO A 628 -23.67 19.78 19.59
N GLU A 629 -22.59 19.03 19.33
CA GLU A 629 -22.52 18.05 18.26
C GLU A 629 -23.50 16.89 18.50
N ILE A 630 -23.55 16.36 19.73
CA ILE A 630 -24.49 15.27 20.10
C ILE A 630 -25.94 15.75 20.04
N GLN A 631 -26.25 16.93 20.59
CA GLN A 631 -27.60 17.50 20.55
C GLN A 631 -28.05 17.77 19.12
N ALA A 632 -27.15 18.20 18.23
CA ALA A 632 -27.46 18.35 16.82
C ALA A 632 -27.75 17.00 16.14
N MET A 633 -27.02 15.93 16.47
CA MET A 633 -27.31 14.56 15.98
C MET A 633 -28.67 14.06 16.47
N ILE A 634 -29.01 14.30 17.75
CA ILE A 634 -30.32 13.96 18.32
C ILE A 634 -31.43 14.68 17.55
N LYS A 635 -31.28 16.00 17.35
CA LYS A 635 -32.26 16.81 16.62
C LYS A 635 -32.45 16.32 15.18
N ARG A 636 -31.37 16.01 14.47
CA ARG A 636 -31.46 15.48 13.09
C ARG A 636 -32.09 14.10 13.03
N THR A 637 -31.81 13.24 14.01
CA THR A 637 -32.45 11.92 14.14
C THR A 637 -33.96 12.06 14.33
N ILE A 638 -34.40 12.91 15.27
CA ILE A 638 -35.83 13.19 15.49
C ILE A 638 -36.49 13.72 14.23
N ASN A 639 -35.86 14.72 13.57
CA ASN A 639 -36.39 15.27 12.33
C ASN A 639 -36.57 14.19 11.26
N ARG A 640 -35.55 13.34 11.03
CA ARG A 640 -35.59 12.27 10.03
C ARG A 640 -36.75 11.29 10.28
N ILE A 641 -36.97 10.88 11.53
CA ILE A 641 -38.06 9.95 11.87
C ILE A 641 -39.44 10.59 11.70
N VAL A 642 -39.62 11.83 12.18
CA VAL A 642 -40.90 12.53 12.06
C VAL A 642 -41.23 12.84 10.60
N ASP A 643 -40.26 13.35 9.83
CA ASP A 643 -40.43 13.69 8.41
C ASP A 643 -40.65 12.44 7.54
N GLY A 644 -39.94 11.34 7.84
CA GLY A 644 -40.13 10.06 7.15
C GLY A 644 -41.53 9.46 7.35
N SER A 645 -42.17 9.77 8.47
CA SER A 645 -43.52 9.30 8.81
C SER A 645 -44.63 10.24 8.30
N SER A 646 -44.29 11.36 7.64
CA SER A 646 -45.29 12.38 7.23
C SER A 646 -46.21 11.95 6.10
N HIS A 647 -45.90 10.86 5.38
CA HIS A 647 -46.71 10.34 4.27
C HIS A 647 -47.65 9.18 4.69
N SER A 648 -47.54 8.71 5.93
CA SER A 648 -48.38 7.65 6.49
C SER A 648 -49.70 8.20 7.05
N ASP A 649 -50.67 7.30 7.27
CA ASP A 649 -51.89 7.66 7.99
C ASP A 649 -51.57 8.16 9.41
N GLN A 650 -52.40 9.06 9.94
CA GLN A 650 -52.12 9.78 11.19
C GLN A 650 -51.88 8.84 12.37
N ASP A 651 -52.64 7.75 12.45
CA ASP A 651 -52.52 6.76 13.54
C ASP A 651 -51.21 5.96 13.41
N GLU A 652 -50.87 5.48 12.21
CA GLU A 652 -49.60 4.78 11.94
C GLU A 652 -48.39 5.68 12.17
N LYS A 653 -48.50 6.96 11.80
CA LYS A 653 -47.46 7.97 12.03
C LYS A 653 -47.21 8.17 13.52
N ILE A 654 -48.27 8.39 14.31
CA ILE A 654 -48.14 8.59 15.76
C ILE A 654 -47.57 7.32 16.40
N GLU A 655 -48.04 6.13 15.99
CA GLU A 655 -47.52 4.85 16.48
C GLU A 655 -46.03 4.68 16.20
N ALA A 656 -45.57 4.94 14.97
CA ALA A 656 -44.16 4.84 14.60
C ALA A 656 -43.27 5.80 15.40
N ILE A 657 -43.71 7.06 15.55
CA ILE A 657 -43.00 8.08 16.33
C ILE A 657 -42.96 7.71 17.82
N LEU A 658 -44.07 7.22 18.38
CA LEU A 658 -44.17 6.80 19.78
C LEU A 658 -43.25 5.61 20.06
N ASN A 659 -43.25 4.60 19.17
CA ASN A 659 -42.38 3.44 19.28
C ASN A 659 -40.90 3.87 19.24
N PHE A 660 -40.52 4.73 18.29
CA PHE A 660 -39.18 5.28 18.23
C PHE A 660 -38.80 6.00 19.54
N ALA A 661 -39.67 6.86 20.06
CA ALA A 661 -39.41 7.61 21.29
C ALA A 661 -39.22 6.69 22.50
N LYS A 662 -40.08 5.69 22.69
CA LYS A 662 -40.00 4.72 23.80
C LYS A 662 -38.74 3.85 23.72
N TYR A 663 -38.41 3.34 22.54
CA TYR A 663 -37.28 2.43 22.37
C TYR A 663 -35.93 3.15 22.36
N ASN A 664 -35.85 4.40 21.90
CA ASN A 664 -34.57 5.05 21.61
C ASN A 664 -34.32 6.36 22.36
N LEU A 665 -35.35 7.11 22.78
CA LEU A 665 -35.17 8.44 23.39
C LEU A 665 -35.43 8.49 24.89
N VAL A 666 -36.59 7.98 25.32
CA VAL A 666 -37.08 8.16 26.71
C VAL A 666 -37.36 6.82 27.38
N SER A 667 -37.74 6.84 28.66
CA SER A 667 -38.28 5.65 29.33
C SER A 667 -39.67 5.31 28.79
N GLU A 668 -39.99 4.02 28.70
CA GLU A 668 -41.22 3.52 28.09
C GLU A 668 -42.50 4.13 28.72
N ASP A 669 -42.48 4.35 30.03
CA ASP A 669 -43.61 4.90 30.81
C ASP A 669 -43.74 6.44 30.75
N SER A 670 -42.83 7.13 30.06
CA SER A 670 -42.72 8.60 30.13
C SER A 670 -43.27 9.37 28.92
N ILE A 671 -43.90 8.66 27.98
CA ILE A 671 -44.56 9.24 26.80
C ILE A 671 -45.76 8.36 26.38
N SER A 672 -46.86 8.99 25.99
CA SER A 672 -48.13 8.37 25.56
C SER A 672 -48.62 8.94 24.22
N ASP A 673 -49.60 8.28 23.60
CA ASP A 673 -50.23 8.79 22.36
C ASP A 673 -50.84 10.17 22.58
N SER A 674 -51.46 10.39 23.75
CA SER A 674 -52.12 11.65 24.11
C SER A 674 -51.16 12.85 24.17
N ASP A 675 -49.85 12.60 24.32
CA ASP A 675 -48.82 13.64 24.31
C ASP A 675 -48.51 14.13 22.88
N LEU A 676 -48.83 13.34 21.86
CA LEU A 676 -48.54 13.60 20.45
C LEU A 676 -49.80 13.92 19.64
N GLU A 677 -50.97 13.50 20.10
CA GLU A 677 -52.25 13.78 19.45
C GLU A 677 -52.50 15.28 19.25
N GLY A 678 -52.96 15.65 18.05
CA GLY A 678 -53.33 17.03 17.71
C GLY A 678 -52.15 18.01 17.54
N LYS A 679 -50.90 17.57 17.68
CA LYS A 679 -49.71 18.38 17.42
C LYS A 679 -49.32 18.35 15.94
N SER A 680 -48.79 19.47 15.45
CA SER A 680 -48.11 19.54 14.15
C SER A 680 -46.74 18.86 14.18
N ASP A 681 -46.20 18.52 13.01
CA ASP A 681 -44.88 17.88 12.88
C ASP A 681 -43.76 18.69 13.56
N GLN A 682 -43.83 20.02 13.49
CA GLN A 682 -42.86 20.89 14.16
C GLN A 682 -43.02 20.84 15.69
N GLU A 683 -44.25 20.86 16.20
CA GLU A 683 -44.51 20.75 17.64
C GLU A 683 -44.12 19.38 18.20
N ILE A 684 -44.28 18.30 17.41
CA ILE A 684 -43.82 16.96 17.77
C ILE A 684 -42.29 16.94 17.84
N LYS A 685 -41.59 17.50 16.84
CA LYS A 685 -40.12 17.59 16.82
C LYS A 685 -39.60 18.34 18.03
N ASP A 686 -40.17 19.50 18.33
CA ASP A 686 -39.74 20.34 19.46
C ASP A 686 -40.01 19.65 20.80
N TYR A 687 -41.19 19.03 20.95
CA TYR A 687 -41.54 18.26 22.15
C TYR A 687 -40.58 17.08 22.39
N LEU A 688 -40.33 16.25 21.37
CA LEU A 688 -39.41 15.11 21.49
C LEU A 688 -37.97 15.56 21.77
N PHE A 689 -37.55 16.69 21.19
CA PHE A 689 -36.20 17.22 21.41
C PHE A 689 -36.03 17.71 22.85
N GLU A 690 -37.00 18.45 23.40
CA GLU A 690 -36.98 18.87 24.80
C GLU A 690 -36.91 17.66 25.76
N ARG A 691 -37.73 16.64 25.51
CA ARG A 691 -37.70 15.39 26.31
C ARG A 691 -36.36 14.67 26.21
N ALA A 692 -35.76 14.63 25.02
CA ALA A 692 -34.44 14.03 24.82
C ALA A 692 -33.33 14.82 25.54
N LEU A 693 -33.42 16.16 25.60
CA LEU A 693 -32.48 16.99 26.35
C LEU A 693 -32.55 16.72 27.86
N GLU A 694 -33.75 16.55 28.42
CA GLU A 694 -33.89 16.16 29.84
C GLU A 694 -33.21 14.82 30.15
N VAL A 695 -33.35 13.84 29.25
CA VAL A 695 -32.65 12.55 29.39
C VAL A 695 -31.15 12.73 29.26
N TYR A 696 -30.68 13.49 28.28
CA TYR A 696 -29.27 13.83 28.09
C TYR A 696 -28.66 14.43 29.36
N ASP A 697 -29.28 15.49 29.90
CA ASP A 697 -28.81 16.17 31.11
C ASP A 697 -28.78 15.22 32.31
N SER A 698 -29.78 14.33 32.43
CA SER A 698 -29.81 13.31 33.48
C SER A 698 -28.67 12.29 33.36
N GLN A 699 -28.23 11.96 32.13
CA GLN A 699 -27.12 11.04 31.89
C GLN A 699 -25.78 11.73 32.18
N ILE A 700 -25.61 12.98 31.75
CA ILE A 700 -24.42 13.78 32.04
C ILE A 700 -24.25 14.00 33.54
N ALA A 701 -25.33 14.24 34.28
CA ALA A 701 -25.30 14.43 35.74
C ALA A 701 -24.84 13.19 36.53
N LYS A 702 -24.83 11.99 35.92
CA LYS A 702 -24.29 10.76 36.54
C LYS A 702 -22.76 10.68 36.47
N LEU A 703 -22.13 11.50 35.64
CA LEU A 703 -20.68 11.53 35.48
C LEU A 703 -20.05 12.44 36.54
N ARG A 704 -18.90 12.02 37.06
CA ARG A 704 -18.27 12.62 38.25
C ARG A 704 -17.73 14.04 38.05
N ASP A 705 -17.25 14.35 36.84
CA ASP A 705 -16.52 15.59 36.51
C ASP A 705 -16.58 15.88 35.00
N GLU A 706 -16.22 17.10 34.61
CA GLU A 706 -16.21 17.57 33.22
C GLU A 706 -15.22 16.81 32.32
N GLU A 707 -14.18 16.18 32.88
CA GLU A 707 -13.24 15.35 32.12
C GLU A 707 -13.87 14.01 31.74
N ALA A 708 -14.59 13.37 32.67
CA ALA A 708 -15.34 12.15 32.45
C ALA A 708 -16.49 12.36 31.46
N VAL A 709 -17.15 13.53 31.50
CA VAL A 709 -18.14 13.95 30.49
C VAL A 709 -17.52 13.98 29.10
N ARG A 710 -16.40 14.70 28.93
CA ARG A 710 -15.72 14.81 27.63
C ARG A 710 -15.22 13.46 27.12
N GLU A 711 -14.58 12.65 27.96
CA GLU A 711 -14.09 11.33 27.56
C GLU A 711 -15.26 10.41 27.16
N PHE A 712 -16.37 10.44 27.90
CA PHE A 712 -17.56 9.67 27.55
C PHE A 712 -18.14 10.09 26.19
N GLN A 713 -18.30 11.39 25.95
CA GLN A 713 -18.79 11.93 24.67
C GLN A 713 -17.87 11.51 23.50
N LYS A 714 -16.55 11.62 23.66
CA LYS A 714 -15.57 11.18 22.65
C LYS A 714 -15.70 9.70 22.36
N VAL A 715 -15.68 8.86 23.38
CA VAL A 715 -15.75 7.40 23.23
C VAL A 715 -17.06 6.99 22.58
N LEU A 716 -18.18 7.63 22.93
CA LEU A 716 -19.49 7.38 22.32
C LEU A 716 -19.45 7.64 20.81
N ILE A 717 -19.01 8.84 20.39
CA ILE A 717 -18.99 9.21 18.97
C ILE A 717 -18.00 8.33 18.21
N LEU A 718 -16.75 8.23 18.68
CA LEU A 718 -15.70 7.47 18.01
C LEU A 718 -16.07 5.99 17.83
N ARG A 719 -16.66 5.36 18.85
CA ARG A 719 -17.07 3.95 18.76
C ARG A 719 -18.09 3.72 17.65
N VAL A 720 -19.09 4.60 17.53
CA VAL A 720 -20.13 4.48 16.51
C VAL A 720 -19.56 4.76 15.12
N VAL A 721 -18.81 5.86 14.98
CA VAL A 721 -18.15 6.22 13.72
C VAL A 721 -17.24 5.10 13.24
N ASP A 722 -16.37 4.56 14.10
CA ASP A 722 -15.41 3.52 13.74
C ASP A 722 -16.11 2.22 13.29
N SER A 723 -17.20 1.84 13.97
CA SER A 723 -17.99 0.66 13.61
C SER A 723 -18.67 0.86 12.25
N LYS A 724 -19.41 1.97 12.08
CA LYS A 724 -20.18 2.24 10.86
C LYS A 724 -19.27 2.46 9.65
N TRP A 725 -18.15 3.15 9.85
CA TRP A 725 -17.15 3.35 8.81
C TRP A 725 -16.50 2.04 8.37
N THR A 726 -16.19 1.15 9.30
CA THR A 726 -15.65 -0.19 8.97
C THR A 726 -16.65 -0.99 8.14
N ASP A 727 -17.91 -1.07 8.56
CA ASP A 727 -18.96 -1.78 7.83
C ASP A 727 -19.19 -1.16 6.44
N HIS A 728 -19.11 0.17 6.34
CA HIS A 728 -19.27 0.90 5.08
C HIS A 728 -18.11 0.64 4.10
N ILE A 729 -16.85 0.60 4.57
CA ILE A 729 -15.72 0.25 3.71
C ILE A 729 -15.87 -1.16 3.15
N ASP A 730 -16.26 -2.12 3.99
CA ASP A 730 -16.48 -3.51 3.59
C ASP A 730 -17.60 -3.61 2.54
N ALA A 731 -18.72 -2.91 2.76
CA ALA A 731 -19.83 -2.85 1.82
C ALA A 731 -19.44 -2.20 0.48
N LEU A 732 -18.58 -1.16 0.49
CA LEU A 732 -18.07 -0.54 -0.73
C LEU A 732 -17.10 -1.43 -1.49
N ASP A 733 -16.31 -2.26 -0.82
CA ASP A 733 -15.46 -3.26 -1.48
C ASP A 733 -16.32 -4.33 -2.18
N GLN A 734 -17.36 -4.82 -1.50
CA GLN A 734 -18.35 -5.75 -2.10
C GLN A 734 -19.07 -5.12 -3.29
N LEU A 735 -19.51 -3.85 -3.16
CA LEU A 735 -20.16 -3.11 -4.24
C LEU A 735 -19.25 -2.98 -5.46
N ARG A 736 -17.96 -2.65 -5.25
CA ARG A 736 -16.98 -2.54 -6.34
C ARG A 736 -16.90 -3.83 -7.16
N ASN A 737 -16.89 -4.99 -6.48
CA ASN A 737 -16.86 -6.30 -7.13
C ASN A 737 -18.18 -6.61 -7.87
N ALA A 738 -19.33 -6.27 -7.26
CA ALA A 738 -20.66 -6.51 -7.84
C ALA A 738 -20.94 -5.64 -9.08
N VAL A 739 -20.57 -4.36 -9.06
CA VAL A 739 -20.84 -3.42 -10.17
C VAL A 739 -20.03 -3.78 -11.43
N GLY A 740 -18.89 -4.47 -11.28
CA GLY A 740 -18.17 -5.07 -12.41
C GLY A 740 -19.01 -6.08 -13.21
N LEU A 741 -19.92 -6.80 -12.55
CA LEU A 741 -20.82 -7.77 -13.18
C LEU A 741 -22.04 -7.11 -13.84
N ARG A 742 -22.40 -5.87 -13.45
CA ARG A 742 -23.56 -5.13 -14.02
C ARG A 742 -23.25 -4.42 -15.35
N GLY A 743 -21.99 -4.43 -15.79
CA GLY A 743 -21.55 -3.87 -17.08
C GLY A 743 -22.25 -4.43 -18.33
N TYR A 744 -23.03 -5.51 -18.20
CA TYR A 744 -23.89 -6.03 -19.28
C TYR A 744 -25.00 -5.05 -19.70
N ALA A 745 -25.37 -4.08 -18.86
CA ALA A 745 -26.45 -3.11 -19.13
C ALA A 745 -26.01 -1.85 -19.92
N GLN A 746 -24.81 -1.82 -20.51
CA GLN A 746 -24.23 -0.67 -21.24
C GLN A 746 -24.02 0.63 -20.44
N ASN A 747 -24.22 0.62 -19.12
CA ASN A 747 -23.90 1.75 -18.24
C ASN A 747 -22.43 1.70 -17.80
N ASN A 748 -21.81 2.87 -17.56
CA ASN A 748 -20.45 2.94 -17.05
C ASN A 748 -20.41 2.49 -15.57
N PRO A 749 -19.71 1.38 -15.23
CA PRO A 749 -19.64 0.84 -13.87
C PRO A 749 -19.18 1.86 -12.82
N VAL A 750 -18.28 2.78 -13.16
CA VAL A 750 -17.76 3.78 -12.23
C VAL A 750 -18.84 4.79 -11.84
N VAL A 751 -19.72 5.16 -12.77
CA VAL A 751 -20.80 6.13 -12.51
C VAL A 751 -21.87 5.52 -11.62
N GLU A 752 -22.22 4.25 -11.86
CA GLU A 752 -23.14 3.51 -10.99
C GLU A 752 -22.56 3.36 -9.57
N TYR A 753 -21.29 2.98 -9.48
CA TYR A 753 -20.57 2.90 -8.21
C TYR A 753 -20.58 4.25 -7.47
N GLN A 754 -20.33 5.37 -8.14
CA GLN A 754 -20.37 6.71 -7.55
C GLN A 754 -21.75 7.05 -6.97
N ALA A 755 -22.82 6.83 -7.74
CA ALA A 755 -24.18 7.14 -7.30
C ALA A 755 -24.59 6.28 -6.10
N GLU A 756 -24.31 4.98 -6.14
CA GLU A 756 -24.63 4.06 -5.05
C GLU A 756 -23.78 4.34 -3.80
N SER A 757 -22.48 4.54 -3.97
CA SER A 757 -21.57 4.86 -2.85
C SER A 757 -21.99 6.13 -2.13
N PHE A 758 -22.52 7.12 -2.85
CA PHE A 758 -23.02 8.36 -2.24
C PHE A 758 -24.30 8.13 -1.43
N ARG A 759 -25.22 7.27 -1.90
CA ARG A 759 -26.41 6.89 -1.12
C ARG A 759 -26.01 6.17 0.17
N MET A 760 -25.22 5.10 0.03
CA MET A 760 -24.69 4.33 1.17
C MET A 760 -23.98 5.23 2.19
N PHE A 761 -23.22 6.22 1.73
CA PHE A 761 -22.53 7.17 2.62
C PHE A 761 -23.52 8.03 3.42
N ASN A 762 -24.57 8.56 2.80
CA ASN A 762 -25.59 9.33 3.51
C ASN A 762 -26.37 8.46 4.50
N ASP A 763 -26.66 7.21 4.13
CA ASP A 763 -27.33 6.24 5.00
C ASP A 763 -26.45 5.85 6.19
N MET A 764 -25.14 5.70 5.98
CA MET A 764 -24.15 5.50 7.03
C MET A 764 -24.13 6.70 7.99
N ILE A 765 -24.06 7.94 7.49
CA ILE A 765 -24.12 9.14 8.34
C ILE A 765 -25.41 9.15 9.14
N GLY A 766 -26.54 8.84 8.51
CA GLY A 766 -27.82 8.78 9.21
C GLY A 766 -27.86 7.70 10.30
N SER A 767 -27.23 6.57 10.05
CA SER A 767 -27.06 5.48 11.01
C SER A 767 -26.15 5.84 12.18
N ILE A 768 -25.07 6.62 11.93
CA ILE A 768 -24.20 7.15 12.99
C ILE A 768 -25.00 8.04 13.93
N GLU A 769 -25.77 8.98 13.39
CA GLU A 769 -26.58 9.91 14.19
C GLU A 769 -27.60 9.19 15.06
N PHE A 770 -28.26 8.19 14.47
CA PHE A 770 -29.23 7.35 15.18
C PHE A 770 -28.58 6.54 16.31
N ASP A 771 -27.46 5.86 16.03
CA ASP A 771 -26.79 5.01 17.02
C ASP A 771 -26.14 5.83 18.14
N VAL A 772 -25.54 6.99 17.83
CA VAL A 772 -25.06 7.94 18.85
C VAL A 772 -26.22 8.38 19.75
N THR A 773 -27.35 8.75 19.16
CA THR A 773 -28.56 9.16 19.90
C THR A 773 -29.04 8.03 20.82
N ARG A 774 -29.25 6.82 20.27
CA ARG A 774 -29.74 5.67 21.02
C ARG A 774 -28.80 5.28 22.17
N LEU A 775 -27.50 5.20 21.88
CA LEU A 775 -26.50 4.84 22.88
C LEU A 775 -26.36 5.91 23.97
N MET A 776 -26.42 7.20 23.63
CA MET A 776 -26.44 8.29 24.61
C MET A 776 -27.61 8.15 25.58
N MET A 777 -28.81 7.91 25.06
CA MET A 777 -30.04 7.86 25.87
C MET A 777 -30.11 6.61 26.75
N LYS A 778 -29.65 5.46 26.23
CA LYS A 778 -29.72 4.16 26.92
C LYS A 778 -28.43 3.76 27.64
N ALA A 779 -27.39 4.59 27.62
CA ALA A 779 -26.13 4.29 28.30
C ALA A 779 -26.39 4.00 29.79
N GLN A 780 -25.93 2.82 30.24
CA GLN A 780 -25.83 2.50 31.66
C GLN A 780 -24.41 2.82 32.12
N ILE A 781 -24.24 4.01 32.69
CA ILE A 781 -22.97 4.46 33.24
C ILE A 781 -22.73 3.67 34.53
N HIS A 782 -21.80 2.70 34.48
CA HIS A 782 -21.34 1.98 35.65
C HIS A 782 -20.07 2.65 36.19
N GLU A 783 -20.03 2.91 37.50
CA GLU A 783 -18.78 3.21 38.22
C GLU A 783 -17.89 1.95 38.16
N GLN A 784 -16.97 1.86 37.21
CA GLN A 784 -15.94 0.82 37.22
C GLN A 784 -14.53 1.42 37.19
N GLU A 785 -13.73 1.01 38.18
CA GLU A 785 -12.29 1.15 38.20
C GLU A 785 -11.68 0.48 36.95
N ARG A 786 -10.82 1.24 36.25
CA ARG A 786 -10.18 0.89 34.98
C ARG A 786 -9.47 -0.49 35.01
N PRO A 787 -9.77 -1.42 34.09
CA PRO A 787 -8.80 -2.39 33.63
C PRO A 787 -8.09 -1.84 32.38
N ARG A 788 -6.75 -1.69 32.46
CA ARG A 788 -5.88 -1.55 31.30
C ARG A 788 -5.88 -2.89 30.55
N THR A 789 -6.49 -2.95 29.38
CA THR A 789 -6.19 -4.04 28.44
C THR A 789 -6.31 -3.52 27.03
N GLU A 790 -5.16 -3.13 26.46
CA GLU A 790 -4.98 -2.88 25.04
C GLU A 790 -5.13 -4.22 24.31
N ARG A 791 -6.18 -4.39 23.50
CA ARG A 791 -6.20 -5.47 22.51
C ARG A 791 -5.29 -5.05 21.36
N ALA A 792 -4.12 -5.67 21.29
CA ALA A 792 -3.19 -5.50 20.18
C ALA A 792 -3.81 -6.10 18.90
N ILE A 793 -4.04 -5.27 17.89
CA ILE A 793 -4.38 -5.71 16.54
C ILE A 793 -3.11 -6.31 15.93
N SER A 794 -3.06 -7.63 15.78
CA SER A 794 -1.95 -8.36 15.16
C SER A 794 -2.22 -8.58 13.69
N THR A 795 -1.25 -8.22 12.84
CA THR A 795 -1.25 -8.52 11.41
C THR A 795 -0.75 -9.94 11.14
N THR A 796 -1.09 -10.50 9.98
CA THR A 796 -0.61 -11.82 9.51
C THR A 796 0.93 -11.92 9.47
N ALA A 797 1.63 -10.80 9.33
CA ALA A 797 3.10 -10.73 9.40
C ALA A 797 3.66 -10.95 10.81
N THR A 798 2.94 -10.55 11.87
CA THR A 798 3.38 -10.76 13.27
C THR A 798 3.14 -12.19 13.77
N ARG A 799 2.13 -12.90 13.22
CA ARG A 799 1.88 -14.31 13.54
C ARG A 799 3.04 -15.23 13.13
N ASN A 800 3.69 -14.98 12.00
CA ASN A 800 4.80 -15.81 11.52
C ASN A 800 6.10 -15.62 12.30
N ILE A 801 6.26 -14.50 13.03
CA ILE A 801 7.45 -14.23 13.86
C ILE A 801 7.23 -14.67 15.32
N SER A 802 6.01 -14.55 15.85
CA SER A 802 5.70 -14.97 17.23
C SER A 802 5.62 -16.49 17.42
N ALA A 803 5.45 -17.27 16.34
CA ALA A 803 5.40 -18.73 16.40
C ALA A 803 6.73 -19.41 16.83
N LYS A 804 7.80 -18.65 17.12
CA LYS A 804 9.10 -19.17 17.59
C LYS A 804 9.52 -18.72 19.00
N ALA A 805 8.61 -18.14 19.80
CA ALA A 805 8.88 -17.88 21.22
C ALA A 805 8.34 -19.03 22.10
N PRO A 806 9.15 -19.70 22.93
CA PRO A 806 8.63 -20.72 23.83
C PRO A 806 7.87 -20.06 24.99
N ASN A 807 6.54 -20.18 24.97
CA ASN A 807 5.65 -19.78 26.07
C ASN A 807 5.60 -20.86 27.15
N MET A 808 5.66 -20.45 28.43
CA MET A 808 5.37 -21.36 29.55
C MET A 808 3.87 -21.63 29.67
N PRO A 809 3.45 -22.83 30.11
CA PRO A 809 2.07 -23.08 30.54
C PRO A 809 1.70 -22.18 31.71
N GLU A 810 0.49 -21.62 31.70
CA GLU A 810 -0.06 -20.61 32.62
C GLU A 810 -0.11 -21.01 34.12
N ASN A 811 0.46 -22.13 34.54
CA ASN A 811 0.33 -22.63 35.92
C ASN A 811 1.58 -23.35 36.46
N THR A 812 2.77 -22.92 36.05
CA THR A 812 4.03 -23.53 36.50
C THR A 812 4.50 -22.92 37.83
N ASP A 813 4.54 -23.70 38.91
CA ASP A 813 5.05 -23.25 40.23
C ASP A 813 6.56 -22.97 40.18
N LEU A 814 6.94 -21.69 40.30
CA LEU A 814 8.33 -21.21 40.24
C LEU A 814 8.98 -21.08 41.63
N SER A 815 8.29 -21.47 42.71
CA SER A 815 8.76 -21.29 44.10
C SER A 815 10.06 -22.03 44.42
N ASN A 816 10.35 -23.13 43.70
CA ASN A 816 11.51 -23.99 43.93
C ASN A 816 12.69 -23.78 42.95
N VAL A 817 12.61 -22.82 42.02
CA VAL A 817 13.68 -22.58 41.02
C VAL A 817 14.76 -21.66 41.61
N LYS A 818 16.01 -22.13 41.71
CA LYS A 818 17.11 -21.32 42.27
C LYS A 818 17.57 -20.29 41.25
N ARG A 819 18.09 -19.14 41.70
CA ARG A 819 18.49 -18.00 40.85
C ARG A 819 19.43 -18.34 39.69
N ASN A 820 20.27 -19.37 39.82
CA ASN A 820 21.25 -19.76 38.79
C ASN A 820 20.81 -20.97 37.94
N ASP A 821 19.64 -21.54 38.20
CA ASP A 821 19.12 -22.69 37.47
C ASP A 821 18.67 -22.27 36.05
N PRO A 822 18.62 -23.19 35.07
CA PRO A 822 18.03 -22.93 33.76
C PRO A 822 16.57 -22.49 33.90
N CYS A 823 16.16 -21.49 33.12
CA CYS A 823 14.80 -20.98 33.20
C CYS A 823 13.79 -22.01 32.63
N PRO A 824 12.70 -22.35 33.35
CA PRO A 824 11.74 -23.38 32.93
C PRO A 824 11.00 -23.08 31.61
N CYS A 825 11.06 -21.86 31.10
CA CYS A 825 10.48 -21.46 29.82
C CYS A 825 11.24 -21.96 28.58
N GLY A 826 12.29 -22.78 28.75
CA GLY A 826 13.06 -23.30 27.61
C GLY A 826 13.94 -22.26 26.91
N SER A 827 14.03 -21.02 27.42
CA SER A 827 14.80 -19.93 26.79
C SER A 827 16.33 -20.11 26.78
N GLY A 828 16.87 -21.17 27.40
CA GLY A 828 18.30 -21.40 27.56
C GLY A 828 19.03 -20.43 28.51
N LYS A 829 18.33 -19.41 29.05
CA LYS A 829 18.89 -18.43 29.99
C LYS A 829 18.78 -18.92 31.44
N LYS A 830 19.67 -18.45 32.32
CA LYS A 830 19.52 -18.64 33.79
C LYS A 830 18.29 -17.90 34.30
N PHE A 831 17.59 -18.45 35.29
CA PHE A 831 16.34 -17.90 35.83
C PHE A 831 16.45 -16.41 36.19
N LYS A 832 17.52 -15.98 36.86
CA LYS A 832 17.77 -14.56 37.20
C LYS A 832 17.87 -13.59 36.00
N ASN A 833 18.16 -14.10 34.79
CA ASN A 833 18.31 -13.32 33.56
C ASN A 833 17.09 -13.46 32.64
N CYS A 834 16.03 -14.11 33.12
CA CYS A 834 14.77 -14.33 32.42
C CYS A 834 13.60 -14.06 33.40
N HIS A 835 12.78 -15.05 33.74
CA HIS A 835 11.60 -14.89 34.58
C HIS A 835 11.90 -14.47 36.05
N GLY A 836 13.13 -14.65 36.53
CA GLY A 836 13.59 -14.19 37.84
C GLY A 836 14.30 -12.84 37.83
N ARG A 837 14.25 -12.09 36.71
CA ARG A 837 14.83 -10.75 36.60
C ARG A 837 13.93 -9.75 37.33
N LYS A 838 14.40 -9.21 38.46
CA LYS A 838 13.72 -8.08 39.12
C LYS A 838 13.72 -6.89 38.15
N LYS A 839 12.53 -6.39 37.81
CA LYS A 839 12.33 -5.15 37.03
C LYS A 839 12.86 -3.95 37.79
#